data_AF-A0A1I2YTR2-F1
#
_entry.id   AF-A0A1I2YTR2-F1
#
_cell.length_a   1.000
_cell.length_b   1.000
_cell.length_c   1.000
_cell.angle_alpha   90.00
_cell.angle_beta   90.00
_cell.angle_gamma   90.00
#
_symmetry.space_group_name_H-M   'P 1'
#
loop_
_entity.id
_entity.type
_entity.pdbx_description
1 polymer ?
#
loop_
_entity_poly.entity_id
_entity_poly.type
_entity_poly.pdbx_seq_one_letter_code
_entity_poly.pdbx_strand_id
1 'polypeptide(L)'
;MEREEDPLWYKDAVIYQLHVKTFFDSNGDGIGDFTGLISKLDYLQELGVTALWLLPFYPSPGRDDGYDISDYHNVHPDVGDMADFHRFINEAHRRGLRVITELVINHTSDQHPWFQAARRAPSGSAKRDYYVWSGDNTKYSGARSIFTDTEGSNWQWDEEAQAYYWHRFFYHQPDLNFDNPHVFNAIMHVMRFWLDAGVDGMRLDAMPYLCEREGTNCENLPETHAVIRRMRAELDAHYPDRMLLAEANQWPEDVREYFGDGDECHMAFHFPLMPRMYMAIAREDRHPIVEIMEQTPDIPENCQWAVFLRNHDELTLEMVTDRERDYLHQTYAVDPQARLHLGIRRRLSPLLENDRHRIELMNLLLMSMPGSPIVYYGDEIGMGDDLQLGDRNGVRTPMQWLGGANGGFSTADPEQLFLPPIADPVYGFAAVNVERQRRNAYSLLNWTKRVIAIRKAHRTFGRGTLRFLRPGNRKILAYLREYEGETILCVANLARVPQAVELDLSQYKGRVPAELMGRSAFPPIDVLPYQLTLSGHGFYAFRLATDVMAPAWHEERQVLPDLAVLVLVDSGWGTLAGDHAENGPRNQLMAERARTQLEREILPGFFRSQPWFANRTDVEKFELGETHEWVIERGGWLLAIVILTLANGEKYRYAMPLALAWEDEGESRLTTLLPATLAKVRRRARLGVLFDAFWDDAFCQAVISNMEAGLSLAFERGQVRFHGTSAFPGIFREGNAMNVTRTVSERGRLLVNMGDRLILKGYRWLLAGVHPELEMSRFLTEKTNFTHIAQLAGTVEYVNAEGECSTLAILERYAENQGSAWAHAQDYLARYLDDCRTRQMRPIDARHAVYTALAKTLGLRTAEFHQALARPDPAGAFGMEPVTPGDIAEWVSNMRAQMDLMYTLLQAELPRLPEAARAAAQDLLAARPRFYRRMTRAAVADMDAMKARCHGDYNLRQVWLSNNDFLITNYGGGLERAWRERRWKHTPLRDVAGMLFSFSEAAAAALAHVTAEYPDAGPALREQTDNWQALATDAFFKSYRRAMKEHPLFPSSPATVETLVTLFLVEKTVAAASHALAQQLATVDIPMRQLIRLMRPKR
;
A
#
# COMPACT_ATOMS: atom_id res chain seq x y z
N MET A 1 -32.28 1.22 12.61
CA MET A 1 -31.53 1.76 11.46
C MET A 1 -31.98 0.89 10.30
N GLU A 2 -32.90 1.39 9.47
CA GLU A 2 -33.39 0.62 8.31
C GLU A 2 -32.19 0.29 7.42
N ARG A 3 -32.02 -1.00 7.09
CA ARG A 3 -30.92 -1.50 6.27
C ARG A 3 -31.19 -1.01 4.84
N GLU A 4 -30.25 -0.31 4.23
CA GLU A 4 -30.33 0.09 2.83
C GLU A 4 -30.40 -1.19 1.98
N GLU A 5 -31.42 -1.34 1.14
CA GLU A 5 -31.59 -2.53 0.29
C GLU A 5 -30.47 -2.56 -0.77
N ASP A 6 -29.59 -3.56 -0.69
CA ASP A 6 -28.52 -3.81 -1.69
C ASP A 6 -28.73 -5.19 -2.33
N PRO A 7 -29.49 -5.27 -3.44
CA PRO A 7 -29.82 -6.56 -4.06
C PRO A 7 -28.61 -7.36 -4.54
N LEU A 8 -27.40 -6.78 -4.58
CA LEU A 8 -26.16 -7.44 -4.99
C LEU A 8 -25.15 -7.56 -3.85
N TRP A 9 -25.58 -7.48 -2.58
CA TRP A 9 -24.70 -7.51 -1.40
C TRP A 9 -23.76 -8.72 -1.40
N TYR A 10 -24.24 -9.84 -1.93
CA TYR A 10 -23.49 -11.10 -1.98
C TYR A 10 -22.24 -11.01 -2.84
N LYS A 11 -22.12 -10.04 -3.76
CA LYS A 11 -20.90 -9.82 -4.57
C LYS A 11 -19.73 -9.26 -3.78
N ASP A 12 -20.02 -8.48 -2.74
CA ASP A 12 -19.02 -7.87 -1.87
C ASP A 12 -18.78 -8.69 -0.60
N ALA A 13 -19.59 -9.73 -0.37
CA ALA A 13 -19.57 -10.51 0.85
C ALA A 13 -18.28 -11.31 1.06
N VAL A 14 -17.90 -11.48 2.33
CA VAL A 14 -16.99 -12.52 2.82
C VAL A 14 -17.82 -13.45 3.69
N ILE A 15 -18.03 -14.67 3.20
CA ILE A 15 -18.93 -15.65 3.80
C ILE A 15 -18.12 -16.53 4.76
N TYR A 16 -18.69 -16.87 5.91
CA TYR A 16 -18.07 -17.77 6.88
C TYR A 16 -18.98 -18.98 7.11
N GLN A 17 -18.50 -20.16 6.72
CA GLN A 17 -19.21 -21.42 6.88
C GLN A 17 -18.95 -22.01 8.26
N LEU A 18 -20.00 -22.27 9.03
CA LEU A 18 -19.90 -22.85 10.36
C LEU A 18 -21.03 -23.84 10.67
N HIS A 19 -20.79 -24.72 11.62
CA HIS A 19 -21.78 -25.65 12.14
C HIS A 19 -22.15 -25.29 13.58
N VAL A 20 -23.45 -25.08 13.85
CA VAL A 20 -23.93 -24.64 15.18
C VAL A 20 -23.49 -25.64 16.27
N LYS A 21 -23.64 -26.95 16.02
CA LYS A 21 -23.29 -28.04 16.95
C LYS A 21 -21.83 -28.07 17.39
N THR A 22 -20.92 -27.44 16.64
CA THR A 22 -19.47 -27.54 16.90
C THR A 22 -18.79 -26.17 17.03
N PHE A 23 -19.56 -25.07 17.05
CA PHE A 23 -18.99 -23.74 17.18
C PHE A 23 -18.80 -23.30 18.64
N PHE A 24 -19.83 -23.32 19.48
CA PHE A 24 -19.72 -23.04 20.91
C PHE A 24 -20.95 -23.54 21.68
N ASP A 25 -20.71 -24.28 22.76
CA ASP A 25 -21.72 -24.77 23.70
C ASP A 25 -21.87 -23.77 24.86
N SER A 26 -23.09 -23.30 25.09
CA SER A 26 -23.40 -22.33 26.14
C SER A 26 -24.04 -22.92 27.40
N ASN A 27 -24.56 -24.15 27.33
CA ASN A 27 -25.33 -24.77 28.41
C ASN A 27 -24.57 -25.91 29.11
N GLY A 28 -23.46 -26.37 28.53
CA GLY A 28 -22.58 -27.40 29.06
C GLY A 28 -23.06 -28.84 28.81
N ASP A 29 -23.89 -29.09 27.80
CA ASP A 29 -24.35 -30.44 27.43
C ASP A 29 -23.44 -31.15 26.42
N GLY A 30 -22.41 -30.48 25.91
CA GLY A 30 -21.43 -31.00 24.98
C GLY A 30 -21.76 -30.75 23.50
N ILE A 31 -22.85 -30.05 23.20
CA ILE A 31 -23.31 -29.70 21.86
C ILE A 31 -23.39 -28.18 21.72
N GLY A 32 -22.90 -27.65 20.60
CA GLY A 32 -22.98 -26.23 20.32
C GLY A 32 -24.41 -25.79 19.98
N ASP A 33 -24.78 -24.59 20.41
CA ASP A 33 -26.16 -24.11 20.35
C ASP A 33 -26.26 -22.64 19.86
N PHE A 34 -27.47 -22.18 19.52
CA PHE A 34 -27.68 -20.81 19.02
C PHE A 34 -27.34 -19.72 20.05
N THR A 35 -27.57 -19.96 21.35
CA THR A 35 -27.15 -19.03 22.41
C THR A 35 -25.64 -18.91 22.46
N GLY A 36 -24.96 -20.04 22.29
CA GLY A 36 -23.52 -20.11 22.17
C GLY A 36 -23.00 -19.36 20.96
N LEU A 37 -23.60 -19.57 19.79
CA LEU A 37 -23.26 -18.84 18.57
C LEU A 37 -23.46 -17.33 18.71
N ILE A 38 -24.56 -16.88 19.33
CA ILE A 38 -24.82 -15.46 19.63
C ILE A 38 -23.67 -14.86 20.45
N SER A 39 -23.15 -15.59 21.45
CA SER A 39 -22.04 -15.12 22.29
C SER A 39 -20.72 -14.94 21.53
N LYS A 40 -20.60 -15.52 20.33
CA LYS A 40 -19.40 -15.47 19.47
C LYS A 40 -19.56 -14.57 18.25
N LEU A 41 -20.71 -13.91 18.07
CA LEU A 41 -20.91 -12.98 16.94
C LEU A 41 -19.91 -11.82 16.93
N ASP A 42 -19.46 -11.37 18.10
CA ASP A 42 -18.43 -10.32 18.20
C ASP A 42 -17.09 -10.78 17.62
N TYR A 43 -16.73 -12.06 17.76
CA TYR A 43 -15.54 -12.63 17.15
C TYR A 43 -15.63 -12.63 15.62
N LEU A 44 -16.78 -13.03 15.07
CA LEU A 44 -17.03 -13.07 13.63
C LEU A 44 -17.03 -11.64 13.04
N GLN A 45 -17.66 -10.69 13.74
CA GLN A 45 -17.60 -9.28 13.35
C GLN A 45 -16.17 -8.74 13.36
N GLU A 46 -15.36 -9.06 14.39
CA GLU A 46 -13.95 -8.67 14.48
C GLU A 46 -13.09 -9.35 13.41
N LEU A 47 -13.42 -10.59 13.00
CA LEU A 47 -12.78 -11.28 11.88
C LEU A 47 -12.97 -10.51 10.56
N GLY A 48 -14.09 -9.77 10.45
CA GLY A 48 -14.41 -8.90 9.32
C GLY A 48 -15.36 -9.53 8.30
N VAL A 49 -15.84 -10.76 8.55
CA VAL A 49 -16.83 -11.45 7.71
C VAL A 49 -18.14 -10.68 7.67
N THR A 50 -18.93 -10.89 6.62
CA THR A 50 -20.18 -10.12 6.39
C THR A 50 -21.40 -11.01 6.26
N ALA A 51 -21.22 -12.32 6.07
CA ALA A 51 -22.30 -13.29 6.00
C ALA A 51 -21.90 -14.60 6.68
N LEU A 52 -22.86 -15.23 7.35
CA LEU A 52 -22.69 -16.53 8.00
C LEU A 52 -23.48 -17.56 7.23
N TRP A 53 -22.82 -18.62 6.79
CA TRP A 53 -23.48 -19.79 6.22
C TRP A 53 -23.54 -20.88 7.29
N LEU A 54 -24.75 -21.24 7.69
CA LEU A 54 -25.01 -22.29 8.67
C LEU A 54 -25.29 -23.61 7.97
N LEU A 55 -24.56 -24.66 8.38
CA LEU A 55 -24.91 -26.06 8.10
C LEU A 55 -26.30 -26.41 8.66
N PRO A 56 -26.90 -27.55 8.28
CA PRO A 56 -28.25 -27.91 8.70
C PRO A 56 -28.38 -27.91 10.24
N PHE A 57 -29.42 -27.23 10.72
CA PHE A 57 -29.78 -27.15 12.15
C PHE A 57 -31.22 -27.63 12.40
N TYR A 58 -31.84 -28.25 11.40
CA TYR A 58 -33.19 -28.80 11.43
C TYR A 58 -33.25 -30.08 12.26
N PRO A 59 -34.42 -30.46 12.81
CA PRO A 59 -34.65 -31.80 13.31
C PRO A 59 -34.26 -32.85 12.27
N SER A 60 -33.45 -33.80 12.71
CA SER A 60 -32.84 -34.85 11.89
C SER A 60 -32.43 -35.99 12.82
N PRO A 61 -32.43 -37.25 12.35
CA PRO A 61 -31.86 -38.36 13.11
C PRO A 61 -30.32 -38.35 13.12
N GLY A 62 -29.68 -37.42 12.40
CA GLY A 62 -28.24 -37.17 12.43
C GLY A 62 -27.42 -38.22 11.69
N ARG A 63 -28.00 -38.96 10.74
CA ARG A 63 -27.32 -40.05 10.04
C ARG A 63 -26.46 -39.54 8.88
N ASP A 64 -26.74 -38.34 8.40
CA ASP A 64 -25.87 -37.56 7.51
C ASP A 64 -25.69 -36.15 8.10
N ASP A 65 -25.43 -36.09 9.42
CA ASP A 65 -25.12 -34.87 10.18
C ASP A 65 -26.12 -33.69 10.00
N GLY A 66 -27.39 -34.00 9.73
CA GLY A 66 -28.44 -33.00 9.58
C GLY A 66 -28.95 -32.80 8.14
N TYR A 67 -28.28 -33.35 7.12
CA TYR A 67 -28.77 -33.33 5.74
C TYR A 67 -29.97 -34.25 5.52
N ASP A 68 -30.13 -35.27 6.36
CA ASP A 68 -31.33 -36.11 6.47
C ASP A 68 -32.41 -35.42 7.34
N ILE A 69 -33.10 -34.42 6.78
CA ILE A 69 -34.08 -33.59 7.50
C ILE A 69 -35.38 -34.37 7.79
N SER A 70 -35.83 -34.37 9.05
CA SER A 70 -37.11 -34.97 9.47
C SER A 70 -38.22 -33.95 9.73
N ASP A 71 -37.89 -32.66 9.92
CA ASP A 71 -38.85 -31.54 9.96
C ASP A 71 -38.19 -30.25 9.49
N TYR A 72 -38.71 -29.65 8.41
CA TYR A 72 -38.20 -28.39 7.85
C TYR A 72 -38.62 -27.13 8.60
N HIS A 73 -39.64 -27.16 9.46
CA HIS A 73 -40.27 -25.96 10.05
C HIS A 73 -39.87 -25.75 11.51
N ASN A 74 -38.76 -26.34 11.93
CA ASN A 74 -38.33 -26.28 13.31
C ASN A 74 -36.80 -26.34 13.42
N VAL A 75 -36.30 -26.08 14.62
CA VAL A 75 -34.89 -26.17 15.00
C VAL A 75 -34.66 -27.47 15.76
N HIS A 76 -33.52 -28.11 15.54
CA HIS A 76 -33.13 -29.32 16.27
C HIS A 76 -33.05 -29.02 17.77
N PRO A 77 -33.70 -29.81 18.65
CA PRO A 77 -33.75 -29.51 20.08
C PRO A 77 -32.38 -29.31 20.73
N ASP A 78 -31.38 -30.09 20.32
CA ASP A 78 -30.00 -30.00 20.82
C ASP A 78 -29.30 -28.66 20.54
N VAL A 79 -29.77 -27.84 19.58
CA VAL A 79 -29.15 -26.54 19.28
C VAL A 79 -30.00 -25.34 19.71
N GLY A 80 -31.16 -25.58 20.33
CA GLY A 80 -32.10 -24.57 20.82
C GLY A 80 -33.50 -24.68 20.20
N ASP A 81 -34.22 -23.57 20.18
CA ASP A 81 -35.57 -23.48 19.63
C ASP A 81 -35.73 -22.33 18.61
N MET A 82 -36.95 -22.17 18.08
CA MET A 82 -37.26 -21.07 17.16
C MET A 82 -37.10 -19.67 17.78
N ALA A 83 -37.24 -19.50 19.11
CA ALA A 83 -37.03 -18.22 19.76
C ALA A 83 -35.53 -17.87 19.83
N ASP A 84 -34.68 -18.86 20.08
CA ASP A 84 -33.23 -18.72 20.01
C ASP A 84 -32.76 -18.38 18.58
N PHE A 85 -33.34 -19.03 17.56
CA PHE A 85 -33.07 -18.71 16.16
C PHE A 85 -33.43 -17.26 15.81
N HIS A 86 -34.64 -16.79 16.15
CA HIS A 86 -35.03 -15.40 15.91
C HIS A 86 -34.11 -14.42 16.67
N ARG A 87 -33.69 -14.75 17.88
CA ARG A 87 -32.71 -13.94 18.63
C ARG A 87 -31.37 -13.88 17.89
N PHE A 88 -30.92 -15.01 17.34
CA PHE A 88 -29.70 -15.10 16.54
C PHE A 88 -29.77 -14.22 15.29
N ILE A 89 -30.84 -14.32 14.49
CA ILE A 89 -31.04 -13.48 13.30
C ILE A 89 -30.95 -11.99 13.66
N ASN A 90 -31.68 -11.56 14.69
CA ASN A 90 -31.69 -10.17 15.14
C ASN A 90 -30.29 -9.69 15.58
N GLU A 91 -29.56 -10.49 16.36
CA GLU A 91 -28.22 -10.13 16.84
C GLU A 91 -27.16 -10.15 15.72
N ALA A 92 -27.29 -11.04 14.73
CA ALA A 92 -26.44 -11.06 13.54
C ALA A 92 -26.67 -9.80 12.69
N HIS A 93 -27.93 -9.50 12.38
CA HIS A 93 -28.32 -8.31 11.61
C HIS A 93 -27.92 -7.01 12.31
N ARG A 94 -28.06 -6.93 13.65
CA ARG A 94 -27.59 -5.77 14.44
C ARG A 94 -26.09 -5.49 14.27
N ARG A 95 -25.30 -6.51 13.94
CA ARG A 95 -23.85 -6.41 13.67
C ARG A 95 -23.51 -6.25 12.19
N GLY A 96 -24.53 -6.16 11.32
CA GLY A 96 -24.36 -6.09 9.87
C GLY A 96 -24.02 -7.43 9.21
N LEU A 97 -24.18 -8.55 9.92
CA LEU A 97 -23.97 -9.90 9.39
C LEU A 97 -25.24 -10.37 8.69
N ARG A 98 -25.13 -10.88 7.47
CA ARG A 98 -26.19 -11.62 6.78
C ARG A 98 -26.17 -13.10 7.20
N VAL A 99 -27.30 -13.80 7.09
CA VAL A 99 -27.40 -15.22 7.42
C VAL A 99 -27.90 -16.01 6.21
N ILE A 100 -27.13 -17.05 5.85
CA ILE A 100 -27.43 -18.01 4.80
C ILE A 100 -27.66 -19.37 5.48
N THR A 101 -28.73 -20.07 5.12
CA THR A 101 -29.03 -21.41 5.64
C THR A 101 -29.00 -22.45 4.52
N GLU A 102 -28.88 -23.71 4.88
CA GLU A 102 -29.10 -24.83 3.96
C GLU A 102 -30.56 -24.93 3.54
N LEU A 103 -30.83 -25.30 2.30
CA LEU A 103 -32.13 -25.80 1.88
C LEU A 103 -31.92 -27.09 1.11
N VAL A 104 -32.08 -28.22 1.81
CA VAL A 104 -32.00 -29.56 1.22
C VAL A 104 -33.31 -29.83 0.50
N ILE A 105 -33.29 -29.63 -0.82
CA ILE A 105 -34.49 -29.71 -1.66
C ILE A 105 -34.64 -31.05 -2.38
N ASN A 106 -33.55 -31.82 -2.54
CA ASN A 106 -33.57 -33.07 -3.30
C ASN A 106 -34.27 -34.21 -2.57
N HIS A 107 -34.06 -34.32 -1.25
CA HIS A 107 -34.46 -35.47 -0.47
C HIS A 107 -34.87 -35.07 0.95
N THR A 108 -35.50 -35.99 1.68
CA THR A 108 -35.77 -35.87 3.13
C THR A 108 -35.19 -37.06 3.87
N SER A 109 -35.19 -37.06 5.21
CA SER A 109 -35.04 -38.31 5.97
C SER A 109 -36.17 -39.30 5.68
N ASP A 110 -35.87 -40.59 5.74
CA ASP A 110 -36.88 -41.66 5.79
C ASP A 110 -37.82 -41.54 7.01
N GLN A 111 -37.41 -40.82 8.05
CA GLN A 111 -38.26 -40.53 9.21
C GLN A 111 -39.18 -39.32 9.01
N HIS A 112 -39.03 -38.58 7.90
CA HIS A 112 -39.86 -37.41 7.62
C HIS A 112 -41.35 -37.83 7.54
N PRO A 113 -42.29 -37.05 8.12
CA PRO A 113 -43.72 -37.37 8.08
C PRO A 113 -44.27 -37.58 6.66
N TRP A 114 -43.69 -36.90 5.66
CA TRP A 114 -44.02 -37.11 4.25
C TRP A 114 -43.69 -38.54 3.80
N PHE A 115 -42.49 -39.06 4.08
CA PHE A 115 -42.10 -40.42 3.68
C PHE A 115 -42.91 -41.48 4.42
N GLN A 116 -43.09 -41.30 5.73
CA GLN A 116 -43.91 -42.20 6.55
C GLN A 116 -45.36 -42.25 6.06
N ALA A 117 -45.90 -41.13 5.56
CA ALA A 117 -47.21 -41.11 4.91
C ALA A 117 -47.19 -41.75 3.52
N ALA A 118 -46.15 -41.51 2.72
CA ALA A 118 -46.01 -42.03 1.35
C ALA A 118 -45.89 -43.54 1.30
N ARG A 119 -45.06 -44.16 2.16
CA ARG A 119 -44.87 -45.61 2.20
C ARG A 119 -46.14 -46.37 2.58
N ARG A 120 -47.03 -45.75 3.37
CA ARG A 120 -48.36 -46.28 3.76
C ARG A 120 -49.47 -45.97 2.77
N ALA A 121 -49.25 -45.03 1.86
CA ALA A 121 -50.28 -44.59 0.94
C ALA A 121 -50.43 -45.57 -0.25
N PRO A 122 -51.66 -45.73 -0.79
CA PRO A 122 -51.87 -46.55 -1.99
C PRO A 122 -51.04 -46.05 -3.18
N SER A 123 -50.61 -46.99 -4.04
CA SER A 123 -49.91 -46.69 -5.30
C SER A 123 -50.72 -45.72 -6.18
N GLY A 124 -50.05 -44.70 -6.73
CA GLY A 124 -50.65 -43.65 -7.57
C GLY A 124 -51.47 -42.59 -6.82
N SER A 125 -51.37 -42.53 -5.49
CA SER A 125 -51.99 -41.45 -4.71
C SER A 125 -51.05 -40.25 -4.56
N ALA A 126 -51.61 -39.05 -4.45
CA ALA A 126 -50.81 -37.82 -4.31
C ALA A 126 -49.83 -37.85 -3.13
N LYS A 127 -50.13 -38.59 -2.05
CA LYS A 127 -49.23 -38.79 -0.89
C LYS A 127 -48.10 -39.78 -1.20
N ARG A 128 -48.39 -40.84 -1.96
CA ARG A 128 -47.37 -41.80 -2.42
C ARG A 128 -46.36 -41.09 -3.32
N ASP A 129 -46.88 -40.27 -4.23
CA ASP A 129 -46.12 -39.60 -5.28
C ASP A 129 -45.30 -38.39 -4.77
N TYR A 130 -45.20 -38.18 -3.46
CA TYR A 130 -44.20 -37.25 -2.89
C TYR A 130 -42.77 -37.73 -3.09
N TYR A 131 -42.58 -39.04 -3.28
CA TYR A 131 -41.30 -39.70 -3.52
C TYR A 131 -41.35 -40.51 -4.81
N VAL A 132 -40.18 -40.89 -5.31
CA VAL A 132 -40.05 -41.63 -6.56
C VAL A 132 -40.07 -43.15 -6.28
N TRP A 133 -41.06 -43.85 -6.84
CA TRP A 133 -41.28 -45.29 -6.61
C TRP A 133 -41.16 -46.12 -7.90
N SER A 134 -40.74 -47.38 -7.76
CA SER A 134 -40.69 -48.35 -8.85
C SER A 134 -41.02 -49.77 -8.38
N GLY A 135 -41.54 -50.60 -9.29
CA GLY A 135 -41.80 -52.03 -9.03
C GLY A 135 -40.54 -52.89 -9.15
N ASP A 136 -39.50 -52.39 -9.81
CA ASP A 136 -38.17 -53.00 -9.93
C ASP A 136 -37.07 -51.94 -9.78
N ASN A 137 -35.82 -52.37 -9.67
CA ASN A 137 -34.65 -51.49 -9.52
C ASN A 137 -33.89 -51.24 -10.84
N THR A 138 -34.54 -51.43 -12.00
CA THR A 138 -33.88 -51.34 -13.32
C THR A 138 -33.98 -49.97 -13.96
N LYS A 139 -34.89 -49.12 -13.47
CA LYS A 139 -35.07 -47.75 -13.94
C LYS A 139 -33.84 -46.87 -13.68
N TYR A 140 -33.63 -45.90 -14.56
CA TYR A 140 -32.55 -44.91 -14.47
C TYR A 140 -31.15 -45.52 -14.40
N SER A 141 -30.92 -46.63 -15.13
CA SER A 141 -29.65 -47.37 -15.11
C SER A 141 -28.42 -46.56 -15.57
N GLY A 142 -28.62 -45.37 -16.16
CA GLY A 142 -27.56 -44.44 -16.55
C GLY A 142 -27.05 -43.54 -15.42
N ALA A 143 -27.75 -43.47 -14.28
CA ALA A 143 -27.34 -42.67 -13.14
C ALA A 143 -26.25 -43.38 -12.32
N ARG A 144 -25.23 -42.62 -11.91
CA ARG A 144 -24.15 -43.13 -11.03
C ARG A 144 -24.60 -43.20 -9.57
N SER A 145 -23.97 -44.06 -8.78
CA SER A 145 -24.00 -43.99 -7.32
C SER A 145 -22.97 -42.95 -6.86
N ILE A 146 -23.38 -42.01 -6.00
CA ILE A 146 -22.50 -40.95 -5.47
C ILE A 146 -21.65 -41.52 -4.32
N PHE A 147 -22.28 -42.17 -3.34
CA PHE A 147 -21.60 -42.79 -2.20
C PHE A 147 -21.24 -44.25 -2.48
N THR A 148 -20.33 -44.45 -3.44
CA THR A 148 -19.92 -45.79 -3.94
C THR A 148 -19.38 -46.73 -2.87
N ASP A 149 -18.86 -46.18 -1.77
CA ASP A 149 -18.29 -46.97 -0.68
C ASP A 149 -19.37 -47.58 0.24
N THR A 150 -20.60 -47.06 0.19
CA THR A 150 -21.71 -47.45 1.08
C THR A 150 -22.90 -48.01 0.32
N GLU A 151 -23.29 -47.38 -0.79
CA GLU A 151 -24.54 -47.68 -1.50
C GLU A 151 -24.31 -48.52 -2.76
N GLY A 152 -24.88 -49.73 -2.77
CA GLY A 152 -24.78 -50.67 -3.90
C GLY A 152 -25.78 -50.40 -5.03
N SER A 153 -26.79 -49.56 -4.79
CA SER A 153 -27.81 -49.16 -5.75
C SER A 153 -28.44 -47.84 -5.31
N ASN A 154 -29.00 -47.08 -6.26
CA ASN A 154 -29.82 -45.89 -5.98
C ASN A 154 -31.31 -46.25 -5.72
N TRP A 155 -31.62 -47.55 -5.67
CA TRP A 155 -32.96 -48.07 -5.38
C TRP A 155 -32.92 -48.96 -4.14
N GLN A 156 -33.76 -48.64 -3.16
CA GLN A 156 -33.91 -49.44 -1.94
C GLN A 156 -35.32 -50.01 -1.85
N TRP A 157 -35.43 -51.30 -1.51
CA TRP A 157 -36.72 -51.96 -1.28
C TRP A 157 -37.30 -51.49 0.07
N ASP A 158 -38.56 -51.05 0.06
CA ASP A 158 -39.32 -50.74 1.27
C ASP A 158 -40.40 -51.79 1.52
N GLU A 159 -40.32 -52.45 2.68
CA GLU A 159 -41.20 -53.56 3.04
C GLU A 159 -42.66 -53.13 3.32
N GLU A 160 -42.90 -51.89 3.75
CA GLU A 160 -44.26 -51.41 4.03
C GLU A 160 -44.96 -51.03 2.71
N ALA A 161 -44.21 -50.43 1.80
CA ALA A 161 -44.64 -49.97 0.51
C ALA A 161 -44.69 -51.07 -0.57
N GLN A 162 -44.02 -52.20 -0.33
CA GLN A 162 -43.83 -53.31 -1.28
C GLN A 162 -43.36 -52.81 -2.66
N ALA A 163 -42.41 -51.87 -2.65
CA ALA A 163 -41.86 -51.23 -3.84
C ALA A 163 -40.45 -50.69 -3.55
N TYR A 164 -39.69 -50.44 -4.60
CA TYR A 164 -38.43 -49.70 -4.51
C TYR A 164 -38.69 -48.20 -4.46
N TYR A 165 -37.91 -47.47 -3.69
CA TYR A 165 -37.84 -46.00 -3.74
C TYR A 165 -36.44 -45.53 -4.15
N TRP A 166 -36.39 -44.37 -4.81
CA TRP A 166 -35.16 -43.76 -5.29
C TRP A 166 -34.44 -42.98 -4.18
N HIS A 167 -33.12 -43.04 -4.17
CA HIS A 167 -32.25 -42.19 -3.37
C HIS A 167 -30.93 -41.95 -4.11
N ARG A 168 -30.49 -40.70 -4.19
CA ARG A 168 -29.17 -40.36 -4.78
C ARG A 168 -28.01 -40.46 -3.79
N PHE A 169 -28.35 -40.28 -2.51
CA PHE A 169 -27.43 -40.32 -1.38
C PHE A 169 -27.65 -41.62 -0.61
N PHE A 170 -27.66 -41.58 0.73
CA PHE A 170 -27.89 -42.79 1.51
C PHE A 170 -29.33 -43.30 1.36
N TYR A 171 -29.53 -44.61 1.58
CA TYR A 171 -30.86 -45.20 1.51
C TYR A 171 -31.88 -44.53 2.44
N HIS A 172 -31.45 -43.93 3.54
CA HIS A 172 -32.31 -43.20 4.48
C HIS A 172 -32.58 -41.75 4.09
N GLN A 173 -32.20 -41.35 2.87
CA GLN A 173 -32.45 -40.05 2.25
C GLN A 173 -33.31 -40.25 0.98
N PRO A 174 -34.57 -40.68 1.09
CA PRO A 174 -35.45 -40.84 -0.06
C PRO A 174 -35.67 -39.53 -0.82
N ASP A 175 -35.52 -39.60 -2.15
CA ASP A 175 -35.61 -38.45 -3.05
C ASP A 175 -37.05 -37.99 -3.27
N LEU A 176 -37.24 -36.67 -3.25
CA LEU A 176 -38.51 -36.00 -3.50
C LEU A 176 -38.82 -35.99 -4.99
N ASN A 177 -40.08 -36.25 -5.33
CA ASN A 177 -40.53 -36.31 -6.72
C ASN A 177 -40.96 -34.93 -7.25
N PHE A 178 -40.09 -34.24 -7.98
CA PHE A 178 -40.40 -32.91 -8.54
C PHE A 178 -41.36 -32.92 -9.75
N ASP A 179 -41.68 -34.09 -10.33
CA ASP A 179 -42.78 -34.20 -11.29
C ASP A 179 -44.16 -34.00 -10.61
N ASN A 180 -44.22 -34.14 -9.29
CA ASN A 180 -45.40 -33.84 -8.50
C ASN A 180 -45.45 -32.36 -8.10
N PRO A 181 -46.43 -31.56 -8.58
CA PRO A 181 -46.51 -30.14 -8.26
C PRO A 181 -46.73 -29.85 -6.77
N HIS A 182 -47.23 -30.81 -5.99
CA HIS A 182 -47.37 -30.67 -4.54
C HIS A 182 -46.01 -30.63 -3.82
N VAL A 183 -44.99 -31.31 -4.34
CA VAL A 183 -43.62 -31.28 -3.80
C VAL A 183 -43.02 -29.88 -3.95
N PHE A 184 -43.09 -29.31 -5.16
CA PHE A 184 -42.65 -27.94 -5.40
C PHE A 184 -43.31 -26.94 -4.45
N ASN A 185 -44.64 -27.02 -4.29
CA ASN A 185 -45.38 -26.12 -3.40
C ASN A 185 -44.98 -26.31 -1.93
N ALA A 186 -44.67 -27.54 -1.50
CA ALA A 186 -44.20 -27.82 -0.14
C ALA A 186 -42.81 -27.22 0.11
N ILE A 187 -41.87 -27.39 -0.82
CA ILE A 187 -40.52 -26.79 -0.73
C ILE A 187 -40.58 -25.26 -0.77
N MET A 188 -41.44 -24.68 -1.60
CA MET A 188 -41.66 -23.23 -1.60
C MET A 188 -42.23 -22.71 -0.28
N HIS A 189 -43.07 -23.48 0.39
CA HIS A 189 -43.57 -23.13 1.73
C HIS A 189 -42.44 -23.14 2.77
N VAL A 190 -41.56 -24.15 2.73
CA VAL A 190 -40.36 -24.22 3.56
C VAL A 190 -39.46 -23.01 3.33
N MET A 191 -39.19 -22.68 2.08
CA MET A 191 -38.36 -21.53 1.72
C MET A 191 -38.95 -20.23 2.30
N ARG A 192 -40.26 -19.99 2.10
CA ARG A 192 -40.94 -18.80 2.64
C ARG A 192 -40.88 -18.74 4.16
N PHE A 193 -41.07 -19.86 4.85
CA PHE A 193 -41.02 -19.93 6.31
C PHE A 193 -39.70 -19.34 6.87
N TRP A 194 -38.56 -19.73 6.30
CA TRP A 194 -37.25 -19.25 6.77
C TRP A 194 -36.92 -17.84 6.30
N LEU A 195 -37.35 -17.45 5.09
CA LEU A 195 -37.20 -16.07 4.61
C LEU A 195 -38.02 -15.08 5.46
N ASP A 196 -39.25 -15.45 5.85
CA ASP A 196 -40.11 -14.70 6.76
C ASP A 196 -39.49 -14.60 8.16
N ALA A 197 -38.74 -15.62 8.59
CA ALA A 197 -37.96 -15.61 9.84
C ALA A 197 -36.70 -14.71 9.79
N GLY A 198 -36.37 -14.16 8.63
CA GLY A 198 -35.29 -13.18 8.44
C GLY A 198 -33.98 -13.74 7.85
N VAL A 199 -34.00 -14.96 7.30
CA VAL A 199 -32.86 -15.50 6.53
C VAL A 199 -32.62 -14.64 5.28
N ASP A 200 -31.35 -14.34 4.98
CA ASP A 200 -30.94 -13.47 3.88
C ASP A 200 -30.61 -14.24 2.59
N GLY A 201 -30.35 -15.54 2.67
CA GLY A 201 -30.13 -16.39 1.51
C GLY A 201 -30.14 -17.87 1.83
N MET A 202 -30.17 -18.70 0.80
CA MET A 202 -30.19 -20.16 0.97
C MET A 202 -29.19 -20.83 0.04
N ARG A 203 -28.41 -21.75 0.59
CA ARG A 203 -27.60 -22.68 -0.19
C ARG A 203 -28.48 -23.86 -0.54
N LEU A 204 -28.75 -24.03 -1.83
CA LEU A 204 -29.55 -25.10 -2.37
C LEU A 204 -28.63 -26.32 -2.53
N ASP A 205 -28.87 -27.32 -1.69
CA ASP A 205 -28.09 -28.56 -1.64
C ASP A 205 -28.56 -29.54 -2.72
N ALA A 206 -27.62 -30.31 -3.28
CA ALA A 206 -27.90 -31.40 -4.21
C ALA A 206 -28.71 -31.00 -5.47
N MET A 207 -28.57 -29.75 -5.93
CA MET A 207 -29.37 -29.20 -7.03
C MET A 207 -29.34 -29.99 -8.35
N PRO A 208 -28.23 -30.61 -8.77
CA PRO A 208 -28.21 -31.31 -10.05
C PRO A 208 -29.17 -32.49 -10.17
N TYR A 209 -29.73 -32.96 -9.06
CA TYR A 209 -30.35 -34.27 -8.97
C TYR A 209 -31.88 -34.25 -8.85
N LEU A 210 -32.53 -33.07 -8.89
CA LEU A 210 -33.96 -32.92 -8.59
C LEU A 210 -34.93 -33.69 -9.50
N CYS A 211 -34.53 -33.99 -10.74
CA CYS A 211 -35.39 -34.63 -11.72
C CYS A 211 -34.66 -35.80 -12.39
N GLU A 212 -35.37 -36.91 -12.57
CA GLU A 212 -34.85 -38.12 -13.18
C GLU A 212 -35.57 -38.46 -14.49
N ARG A 213 -34.82 -38.92 -15.50
CA ARG A 213 -35.36 -39.31 -16.80
C ARG A 213 -34.67 -40.57 -17.33
N GLU A 214 -35.46 -41.47 -17.90
CA GLU A 214 -34.93 -42.66 -18.56
C GLU A 214 -34.00 -42.33 -19.72
N GLY A 215 -32.94 -43.13 -19.87
CA GLY A 215 -31.92 -42.92 -20.90
C GLY A 215 -30.97 -41.74 -20.66
N THR A 216 -31.02 -41.11 -19.49
CA THR A 216 -30.10 -40.03 -19.08
C THR A 216 -29.25 -40.46 -17.88
N ASN A 217 -28.29 -39.62 -17.48
CA ASN A 217 -27.54 -39.77 -16.22
C ASN A 217 -28.30 -39.20 -15.00
N CYS A 218 -29.48 -38.60 -15.20
CA CYS A 218 -30.28 -37.94 -14.16
C CYS A 218 -29.53 -36.82 -13.42
N GLU A 219 -28.68 -36.07 -14.14
CA GLU A 219 -27.99 -34.88 -13.61
C GLU A 219 -28.18 -33.71 -14.58
N ASN A 220 -28.32 -32.48 -14.07
CA ASN A 220 -28.42 -31.23 -14.86
C ASN A 220 -29.54 -31.24 -15.92
N LEU A 221 -30.66 -31.91 -15.64
CA LEU A 221 -31.74 -32.01 -16.63
C LEU A 221 -32.42 -30.65 -16.87
N PRO A 222 -32.92 -30.36 -18.09
CA PRO A 222 -33.63 -29.12 -18.38
C PRO A 222 -34.82 -28.85 -17.44
N GLU A 223 -35.50 -29.90 -16.98
CA GLU A 223 -36.59 -29.83 -16.01
C GLU A 223 -36.12 -29.38 -14.62
N THR A 224 -34.93 -29.82 -14.19
CA THR A 224 -34.28 -29.32 -12.98
C THR A 224 -34.06 -27.81 -13.07
N HIS A 225 -33.50 -27.32 -14.17
CA HIS A 225 -33.34 -25.88 -14.42
C HIS A 225 -34.66 -25.13 -14.47
N ALA A 226 -35.72 -25.72 -15.03
CA ALA A 226 -37.05 -25.13 -15.04
C ALA A 226 -37.65 -24.98 -13.64
N VAL A 227 -37.43 -25.96 -12.74
CA VAL A 227 -37.80 -25.87 -11.33
C VAL A 227 -37.05 -24.72 -10.65
N ILE A 228 -35.75 -24.60 -10.89
CA ILE A 228 -34.90 -23.57 -10.28
C ILE A 228 -35.31 -22.17 -10.75
N ARG A 229 -35.53 -21.95 -12.06
CA ARG A 229 -36.07 -20.68 -12.59
C ARG A 229 -37.38 -20.31 -11.93
N ARG A 230 -38.26 -21.28 -11.70
CA ARG A 230 -39.53 -21.04 -11.01
C ARG A 230 -39.33 -20.66 -9.55
N MET A 231 -38.41 -21.32 -8.82
CA MET A 231 -38.05 -20.93 -7.45
C MET A 231 -37.48 -19.51 -7.39
N ARG A 232 -36.60 -19.16 -8.33
CA ARG A 232 -36.01 -17.84 -8.43
C ARG A 232 -37.05 -16.75 -8.71
N ALA A 233 -37.97 -16.99 -9.65
CA ALA A 233 -39.04 -16.06 -9.96
C ALA A 233 -39.95 -15.79 -8.75
N GLU A 234 -40.25 -16.83 -7.95
CA GLU A 234 -41.02 -16.69 -6.71
C GLU A 234 -40.25 -15.92 -5.62
N LEU A 235 -38.93 -16.12 -5.52
CA LEU A 235 -38.08 -15.36 -4.61
C LEU A 235 -38.07 -13.87 -5.00
N ASP A 236 -37.77 -13.56 -6.26
CA ASP A 236 -37.67 -12.17 -6.75
C ASP A 236 -39.02 -11.42 -6.64
N ALA A 237 -40.15 -12.13 -6.77
CA ALA A 237 -41.49 -11.55 -6.66
C ALA A 237 -41.88 -11.15 -5.21
N HIS A 238 -41.31 -11.81 -4.20
CA HIS A 238 -41.78 -11.70 -2.82
C HIS A 238 -40.72 -11.24 -1.82
N TYR A 239 -39.44 -11.46 -2.11
CA TYR A 239 -38.32 -11.21 -1.21
C TYR A 239 -37.16 -10.55 -1.96
N PRO A 240 -37.23 -9.24 -2.23
CA PRO A 240 -36.08 -8.50 -2.75
C PRO A 240 -34.91 -8.60 -1.76
N ASP A 241 -33.68 -8.43 -2.24
CA ASP A 241 -32.47 -8.45 -1.39
C ASP A 241 -32.22 -9.81 -0.70
N ARG A 242 -32.55 -10.92 -1.39
CA ARG A 242 -32.26 -12.31 -0.99
C ARG A 242 -31.45 -13.04 -2.06
N MET A 243 -30.80 -14.13 -1.66
CA MET A 243 -29.81 -14.81 -2.49
C MET A 243 -30.00 -16.34 -2.49
N LEU A 244 -29.83 -16.96 -3.66
CA LEU A 244 -29.76 -18.43 -3.83
C LEU A 244 -28.34 -18.82 -4.25
N LEU A 245 -27.73 -19.74 -3.51
CA LEU A 245 -26.39 -20.29 -3.77
C LEU A 245 -26.51 -21.75 -4.20
N ALA A 246 -26.10 -22.06 -5.41
CA ALA A 246 -26.13 -23.40 -5.96
C ALA A 246 -24.93 -24.24 -5.51
N GLU A 247 -25.20 -25.38 -4.90
CA GLU A 247 -24.25 -26.50 -4.90
C GLU A 247 -24.42 -27.34 -6.16
N ALA A 248 -23.58 -27.05 -7.15
CA ALA A 248 -23.42 -27.87 -8.35
C ALA A 248 -21.95 -28.23 -8.52
N ASN A 249 -21.54 -29.40 -8.03
CA ASN A 249 -20.19 -29.94 -8.25
C ASN A 249 -20.11 -30.57 -9.65
N GLN A 250 -20.01 -29.73 -10.68
CA GLN A 250 -19.96 -30.13 -12.10
C GLN A 250 -18.79 -29.44 -12.83
N TRP A 251 -18.61 -29.73 -14.12
CA TRP A 251 -17.64 -29.02 -14.97
C TRP A 251 -18.03 -27.55 -15.18
N PRO A 252 -17.08 -26.62 -15.48
CA PRO A 252 -17.36 -25.19 -15.55
C PRO A 252 -18.55 -24.81 -16.45
N GLU A 253 -18.67 -25.46 -17.61
CA GLU A 253 -19.75 -25.27 -18.59
C GLU A 253 -21.12 -25.66 -18.03
N ASP A 254 -21.20 -26.74 -17.25
CA ASP A 254 -22.44 -27.22 -16.66
C ASP A 254 -22.83 -26.37 -15.46
N VAL A 255 -21.86 -25.96 -14.63
CA VAL A 255 -22.14 -25.07 -13.49
C VAL A 255 -22.63 -23.70 -13.96
N ARG A 256 -22.16 -23.23 -15.12
CA ARG A 256 -22.64 -21.98 -15.72
C ARG A 256 -24.15 -22.00 -15.97
N GLU A 257 -24.75 -23.15 -16.29
CA GLU A 257 -26.18 -23.24 -16.59
C GLU A 257 -27.05 -22.90 -15.38
N TYR A 258 -26.56 -23.14 -14.15
CA TYR A 258 -27.29 -22.81 -12.90
C TYR A 258 -27.44 -21.32 -12.61
N PHE A 259 -26.79 -20.46 -13.41
CA PHE A 259 -27.05 -19.02 -13.40
C PHE A 259 -28.20 -18.62 -14.35
N GLY A 260 -28.60 -19.49 -15.28
CA GLY A 260 -29.55 -19.18 -16.34
C GLY A 260 -29.10 -17.96 -17.16
N ASP A 261 -30.05 -17.12 -17.53
CA ASP A 261 -29.81 -15.78 -18.11
C ASP A 261 -29.79 -14.70 -17.02
N GLY A 262 -29.45 -15.09 -15.78
CA GLY A 262 -29.56 -14.28 -14.56
C GLY A 262 -30.84 -14.55 -13.76
N ASP A 263 -31.62 -15.55 -14.18
CA ASP A 263 -32.96 -15.90 -13.68
C ASP A 263 -33.03 -17.27 -12.96
N GLU A 264 -31.88 -17.86 -12.63
CA GLU A 264 -31.76 -19.05 -11.77
C GLU A 264 -31.07 -18.68 -10.45
N CYS A 265 -29.92 -19.28 -10.12
CA CYS A 265 -29.21 -18.96 -8.89
C CYS A 265 -28.40 -17.67 -9.00
N HIS A 266 -28.34 -16.94 -7.89
CA HIS A 266 -27.53 -15.72 -7.77
C HIS A 266 -26.06 -16.07 -7.69
N MET A 267 -25.75 -17.18 -7.00
CA MET A 267 -24.40 -17.67 -6.79
C MET A 267 -24.29 -19.15 -7.11
N ALA A 268 -23.10 -19.60 -7.49
CA ALA A 268 -22.75 -21.01 -7.55
C ALA A 268 -21.32 -21.21 -7.03
N PHE A 269 -21.03 -22.35 -6.42
CA PHE A 269 -19.66 -22.69 -6.00
C PHE A 269 -18.75 -22.87 -7.20
N HIS A 270 -17.55 -22.29 -7.12
CA HIS A 270 -16.53 -22.50 -8.15
C HIS A 270 -15.72 -23.78 -7.89
N PHE A 271 -16.41 -24.93 -7.84
CA PHE A 271 -15.80 -26.26 -7.66
C PHE A 271 -14.63 -26.53 -8.62
N PRO A 272 -14.68 -26.16 -9.91
CA PRO A 272 -13.56 -26.43 -10.83
C PRO A 272 -12.23 -25.77 -10.43
N LEU A 273 -12.27 -24.56 -9.86
CA LEU A 273 -11.08 -23.79 -9.52
C LEU A 273 -10.36 -24.35 -8.29
N MET A 274 -11.11 -24.81 -7.30
CA MET A 274 -10.57 -25.21 -5.99
C MET A 274 -9.48 -26.30 -6.10
N PRO A 275 -9.66 -27.45 -6.77
CA PRO A 275 -8.62 -28.48 -6.89
C PRO A 275 -7.40 -27.98 -7.68
N ARG A 276 -7.61 -27.10 -8.66
CA ARG A 276 -6.53 -26.56 -9.50
C ARG A 276 -5.63 -25.60 -8.74
N MET A 277 -6.13 -24.91 -7.71
CA MET A 277 -5.28 -24.14 -6.79
C MET A 277 -4.28 -25.03 -6.05
N TYR A 278 -4.74 -26.16 -5.50
CA TYR A 278 -3.86 -27.15 -4.86
C TYR A 278 -2.86 -27.74 -5.87
N MET A 279 -3.32 -28.12 -7.06
CA MET A 279 -2.42 -28.63 -8.10
C MET A 279 -1.36 -27.62 -8.53
N ALA A 280 -1.71 -26.35 -8.65
CA ALA A 280 -0.80 -25.31 -9.10
C ALA A 280 0.35 -25.08 -8.12
N ILE A 281 0.07 -25.12 -6.81
CA ILE A 281 1.11 -25.07 -5.77
C ILE A 281 1.95 -26.35 -5.78
N ALA A 282 1.32 -27.52 -5.83
CA ALA A 282 2.03 -28.81 -5.85
C ALA A 282 2.98 -28.95 -7.05
N ARG A 283 2.56 -28.48 -8.23
CA ARG A 283 3.34 -28.51 -9.47
C ARG A 283 4.32 -27.33 -9.60
N GLU A 284 4.22 -26.34 -8.73
CA GLU A 284 4.88 -25.03 -8.89
C GLU A 284 4.62 -24.43 -10.30
N ASP A 285 3.41 -24.56 -10.83
CA ASP A 285 3.05 -24.12 -12.19
C ASP A 285 1.66 -23.48 -12.18
N ARG A 286 1.54 -22.28 -12.75
CA ARG A 286 0.27 -21.55 -12.84
C ARG A 286 -0.75 -22.17 -13.79
N HIS A 287 -0.31 -23.05 -14.69
CA HIS A 287 -1.11 -23.54 -15.80
C HIS A 287 -2.46 -24.13 -15.37
N PRO A 288 -2.60 -24.96 -14.32
CA PRO A 288 -3.89 -25.51 -13.91
C PRO A 288 -4.93 -24.42 -13.56
N ILE A 289 -4.49 -23.33 -12.90
CA ILE A 289 -5.39 -22.21 -12.57
C ILE A 289 -5.76 -21.43 -13.85
N VAL A 290 -4.79 -21.08 -14.68
CA VAL A 290 -5.05 -20.30 -15.90
C VAL A 290 -5.94 -21.06 -16.87
N GLU A 291 -5.68 -22.35 -17.06
CA GLU A 291 -6.44 -23.20 -17.96
C GLU A 291 -7.90 -23.35 -17.53
N ILE A 292 -8.16 -23.66 -16.26
CA ILE A 292 -9.55 -23.84 -15.81
C ILE A 292 -10.34 -22.53 -15.83
N MET A 293 -9.68 -21.40 -15.53
CA MET A 293 -10.31 -20.08 -15.60
C MET A 293 -10.59 -19.65 -17.04
N GLU A 294 -9.77 -20.06 -18.02
CA GLU A 294 -10.00 -19.81 -19.45
C GLU A 294 -11.11 -20.70 -20.03
N GLN A 295 -11.37 -21.86 -19.41
CA GLN A 295 -12.49 -22.74 -19.76
C GLN A 295 -13.79 -22.32 -19.06
N THR A 296 -13.72 -21.52 -18.00
CA THR A 296 -14.89 -21.09 -17.23
C THR A 296 -15.64 -20.00 -17.99
N PRO A 297 -16.91 -20.21 -18.41
CA PRO A 297 -17.65 -19.22 -19.17
C PRO A 297 -18.00 -17.97 -18.36
N ASP A 298 -18.23 -16.86 -19.06
CA ASP A 298 -18.75 -15.62 -18.46
C ASP A 298 -20.15 -15.84 -17.87
N ILE A 299 -20.40 -15.26 -16.71
CA ILE A 299 -21.69 -15.34 -15.98
C ILE A 299 -22.52 -14.05 -16.15
N PRO A 300 -23.85 -14.10 -15.92
CA PRO A 300 -24.69 -12.90 -15.98
C PRO A 300 -24.24 -11.80 -15.00
N GLU A 301 -24.47 -10.53 -15.35
CA GLU A 301 -23.99 -9.38 -14.55
C GLU A 301 -24.57 -9.32 -13.13
N ASN A 302 -25.73 -9.92 -12.87
CA ASN A 302 -26.32 -10.03 -11.53
C ASN A 302 -25.83 -11.27 -10.76
N CYS A 303 -25.12 -12.21 -11.38
CA CYS A 303 -24.65 -13.44 -10.75
C CYS A 303 -23.22 -13.34 -10.20
N GLN A 304 -22.80 -14.30 -9.37
CA GLN A 304 -21.47 -14.31 -8.76
C GLN A 304 -20.94 -15.72 -8.42
N TRP A 305 -19.66 -15.95 -8.64
CA TRP A 305 -18.99 -17.16 -8.14
C TRP A 305 -18.78 -17.12 -6.63
N ALA A 306 -18.99 -18.24 -5.95
CA ALA A 306 -18.57 -18.50 -4.58
C ALA A 306 -17.24 -19.26 -4.58
N VAL A 307 -16.15 -18.60 -4.18
CA VAL A 307 -14.80 -19.17 -4.17
C VAL A 307 -14.50 -19.72 -2.78
N PHE A 308 -13.93 -20.91 -2.68
CA PHE A 308 -13.61 -21.55 -1.40
C PHE A 308 -12.36 -22.44 -1.55
N LEU A 309 -11.72 -22.73 -0.42
CA LEU A 309 -10.55 -23.64 -0.37
C LEU A 309 -10.96 -25.00 0.17
N ARG A 310 -11.72 -25.00 1.27
CA ARG A 310 -12.26 -26.17 1.95
C ARG A 310 -13.67 -25.87 2.45
N ASN A 311 -14.38 -26.92 2.83
CA ASN A 311 -15.73 -26.90 3.37
C ASN A 311 -15.86 -28.04 4.40
N HIS A 312 -17.08 -28.30 4.85
CA HIS A 312 -17.42 -29.37 5.78
C HIS A 312 -17.39 -30.79 5.20
N ASP A 313 -17.24 -30.93 3.88
CA ASP A 313 -17.06 -32.20 3.19
C ASP A 313 -15.59 -32.49 2.89
N GLU A 314 -15.31 -33.58 2.21
CA GLU A 314 -14.01 -33.85 1.64
C GLU A 314 -13.65 -32.85 0.52
N LEU A 315 -12.36 -32.74 0.23
CA LEU A 315 -11.90 -32.10 -1.00
C LEU A 315 -12.30 -33.02 -2.15
N THR A 316 -13.44 -32.72 -2.78
CA THR A 316 -13.98 -33.51 -3.89
C THR A 316 -13.05 -33.48 -5.10
N LEU A 317 -12.78 -34.65 -5.67
CA LEU A 317 -12.05 -34.85 -6.91
C LEU A 317 -12.94 -35.57 -7.94
N GLU A 318 -14.25 -35.39 -7.87
CA GLU A 318 -15.17 -35.92 -8.87
C GLU A 318 -14.93 -35.26 -10.23
N MET A 319 -14.93 -33.92 -10.26
CA MET A 319 -14.83 -33.09 -11.47
C MET A 319 -13.39 -32.70 -11.82
N VAL A 320 -12.51 -33.71 -11.80
CA VAL A 320 -11.15 -33.65 -12.34
C VAL A 320 -10.89 -34.88 -13.22
N THR A 321 -9.90 -34.79 -14.12
CA THR A 321 -9.51 -35.97 -14.90
C THR A 321 -8.87 -37.04 -14.02
N ASP A 322 -8.91 -38.31 -14.45
CA ASP A 322 -8.33 -39.42 -13.67
C ASP A 322 -6.86 -39.20 -13.32
N ARG A 323 -6.08 -38.63 -14.24
CA ARG A 323 -4.66 -38.30 -14.02
C ARG A 323 -4.46 -37.21 -12.97
N GLU A 324 -5.35 -36.22 -12.93
CA GLU A 324 -5.29 -35.15 -11.93
C GLU A 324 -5.69 -35.68 -10.55
N ARG A 325 -6.73 -36.53 -10.51
CA ARG A 325 -7.17 -37.22 -9.29
C ARG A 325 -6.04 -38.05 -8.68
N ASP A 326 -5.40 -38.89 -9.48
CA ASP A 326 -4.26 -39.71 -9.05
C ASP A 326 -3.12 -38.85 -8.50
N TYR A 327 -2.79 -37.75 -9.20
CA TYR A 327 -1.76 -36.81 -8.76
C TYR A 327 -2.09 -36.16 -7.42
N LEU A 328 -3.33 -35.71 -7.23
CA LEU A 328 -3.78 -35.09 -5.98
C LEU A 328 -3.82 -36.10 -4.83
N HIS A 329 -4.28 -37.33 -5.05
CA HIS A 329 -4.20 -38.39 -4.04
C HIS A 329 -2.75 -38.70 -3.65
N GLN A 330 -1.83 -38.83 -4.62
CA GLN A 330 -0.42 -39.09 -4.34
C GLN A 330 0.27 -37.94 -3.61
N THR A 331 -0.20 -36.71 -3.81
CA THR A 331 0.41 -35.52 -3.20
C THR A 331 -0.15 -35.22 -1.80
N TYR A 332 -1.48 -35.26 -1.65
CA TYR A 332 -2.19 -34.73 -0.48
C TYR A 332 -2.85 -35.80 0.40
N ALA A 333 -2.99 -37.03 -0.11
CA ALA A 333 -3.60 -38.17 0.57
C ALA A 333 -2.74 -39.44 0.44
N VAL A 334 -1.46 -39.30 0.83
CA VAL A 334 -0.52 -40.42 0.91
C VAL A 334 -1.04 -41.49 1.88
N ASP A 335 -1.62 -41.06 3.00
CA ASP A 335 -2.37 -41.93 3.89
C ASP A 335 -3.70 -42.36 3.22
N PRO A 336 -3.94 -43.66 3.00
CA PRO A 336 -5.20 -44.14 2.45
C PRO A 336 -6.41 -43.78 3.32
N GLN A 337 -6.26 -43.63 4.64
CA GLN A 337 -7.36 -43.22 5.53
C GLN A 337 -7.83 -41.79 5.24
N ALA A 338 -7.00 -40.94 4.63
CA ALA A 338 -7.38 -39.59 4.25
C ALA A 338 -8.24 -39.55 2.98
N ARG A 339 -8.40 -40.67 2.27
CA ARG A 339 -9.26 -40.79 1.08
C ARG A 339 -10.65 -41.23 1.50
N LEU A 340 -11.66 -40.63 0.90
CA LEU A 340 -13.06 -40.98 1.09
C LEU A 340 -13.77 -40.72 -0.23
N HIS A 341 -14.54 -41.70 -0.72
CA HIS A 341 -15.16 -41.64 -2.05
C HIS A 341 -14.12 -41.29 -3.13
N LEU A 342 -14.40 -40.29 -3.96
CA LEU A 342 -13.47 -39.72 -4.93
C LEU A 342 -12.81 -38.44 -4.41
N GLY A 343 -12.52 -38.31 -3.11
CA GLY A 343 -11.98 -37.08 -2.53
C GLY A 343 -10.99 -37.28 -1.37
N ILE A 344 -10.64 -36.17 -0.70
CA ILE A 344 -9.66 -36.11 0.39
C ILE A 344 -10.26 -35.43 1.63
N ARG A 345 -10.52 -36.19 2.69
CA ARG A 345 -11.20 -35.72 3.92
C ARG A 345 -10.24 -35.08 4.93
N ARG A 346 -9.54 -34.02 4.48
CA ARG A 346 -8.59 -33.25 5.29
C ARG A 346 -8.91 -31.75 5.34
N ARG A 347 -8.47 -31.08 6.40
CA ARG A 347 -8.54 -29.61 6.55
C ARG A 347 -7.45 -28.90 5.75
N LEU A 348 -7.57 -27.58 5.61
CA LEU A 348 -6.63 -26.76 4.85
C LEU A 348 -5.20 -26.84 5.39
N SER A 349 -5.01 -26.66 6.70
CA SER A 349 -3.66 -26.63 7.29
C SER A 349 -2.95 -27.98 7.19
N PRO A 350 -3.60 -29.12 7.48
CA PRO A 350 -3.02 -30.44 7.27
C PRO A 350 -2.72 -30.76 5.79
N LEU A 351 -3.56 -30.34 4.85
CA LEU A 351 -3.28 -30.47 3.40
C LEU A 351 -2.01 -29.71 2.99
N LEU A 352 -1.74 -28.57 3.63
CA LEU A 352 -0.58 -27.73 3.33
C LEU A 352 0.60 -28.01 4.28
N GLU A 353 0.58 -29.14 5.00
CA GLU A 353 1.64 -29.59 5.91
C GLU A 353 1.96 -28.56 7.02
N ASN A 354 0.96 -27.74 7.39
CA ASN A 354 1.10 -26.61 8.31
C ASN A 354 2.14 -25.56 7.86
N ASP A 355 2.50 -25.52 6.58
CA ASP A 355 3.37 -24.49 6.02
C ASP A 355 2.59 -23.17 5.94
N ARG A 356 2.98 -22.25 6.82
CA ARG A 356 2.35 -20.95 6.94
C ARG A 356 2.34 -20.17 5.61
N HIS A 357 3.41 -20.19 4.84
CA HIS A 357 3.46 -19.42 3.59
C HIS A 357 2.52 -20.01 2.54
N ARG A 358 2.35 -21.34 2.49
CA ARG A 358 1.35 -21.97 1.61
C ARG A 358 -0.07 -21.63 2.02
N ILE A 359 -0.36 -21.63 3.33
CA ILE A 359 -1.69 -21.27 3.86
C ILE A 359 -2.00 -19.80 3.52
N GLU A 360 -1.03 -18.89 3.69
CA GLU A 360 -1.19 -17.48 3.34
C GLU A 360 -1.40 -17.29 1.84
N LEU A 361 -0.60 -17.95 1.00
CA LEU A 361 -0.75 -17.91 -0.46
C LEU A 361 -2.14 -18.37 -0.90
N MET A 362 -2.62 -19.51 -0.39
CA MET A 362 -3.95 -20.03 -0.73
C MET A 362 -5.07 -19.08 -0.29
N ASN A 363 -4.97 -18.50 0.90
CA ASN A 363 -5.93 -17.50 1.37
C ASN A 363 -5.88 -16.21 0.55
N LEU A 364 -4.71 -15.78 0.08
CA LEU A 364 -4.60 -14.62 -0.81
C LEU A 364 -5.22 -14.90 -2.18
N LEU A 365 -5.03 -16.11 -2.74
CA LEU A 365 -5.74 -16.52 -3.96
C LEU A 365 -7.25 -16.55 -3.74
N LEU A 366 -7.73 -17.12 -2.64
CA LEU A 366 -9.15 -17.10 -2.25
C LEU A 366 -9.72 -15.68 -2.23
N MET A 367 -8.98 -14.73 -1.66
CA MET A 367 -9.44 -13.35 -1.45
C MET A 367 -9.33 -12.46 -2.69
N SER A 368 -8.56 -12.87 -3.70
CA SER A 368 -8.26 -12.06 -4.89
C SER A 368 -8.72 -12.63 -6.22
N MET A 369 -9.22 -13.86 -6.27
CA MET A 369 -9.92 -14.42 -7.44
C MET A 369 -11.32 -13.80 -7.60
N PRO A 370 -11.90 -13.79 -8.83
CA PRO A 370 -13.22 -13.22 -9.06
C PRO A 370 -14.30 -14.03 -8.36
N GLY A 371 -15.03 -13.36 -7.46
CA GLY A 371 -16.10 -13.96 -6.69
C GLY A 371 -16.09 -13.55 -5.22
N SER A 372 -16.99 -14.18 -4.46
CA SER A 372 -17.13 -13.97 -3.02
C SER A 372 -16.51 -15.13 -2.26
N PRO A 373 -15.50 -14.87 -1.40
CA PRO A 373 -14.78 -15.92 -0.71
C PRO A 373 -15.60 -16.50 0.45
N ILE A 374 -15.50 -17.82 0.61
CA ILE A 374 -16.02 -18.57 1.74
C ILE A 374 -14.85 -19.07 2.58
N VAL A 375 -14.86 -18.73 3.86
CA VAL A 375 -13.91 -19.21 4.88
C VAL A 375 -14.59 -20.29 5.72
N TYR A 376 -13.97 -21.46 5.83
CA TYR A 376 -14.47 -22.53 6.68
C TYR A 376 -14.00 -22.35 8.13
N TYR A 377 -14.91 -22.54 9.10
CA TYR A 377 -14.62 -22.20 10.49
C TYR A 377 -13.39 -22.91 11.02
N GLY A 378 -12.46 -22.17 11.61
CA GLY A 378 -11.22 -22.70 12.18
C GLY A 378 -10.02 -22.65 11.23
N ASP A 379 -10.21 -22.49 9.92
CA ASP A 379 -9.10 -22.33 8.98
C ASP A 379 -8.35 -21.00 9.20
N GLU A 380 -9.02 -19.97 9.73
CA GLU A 380 -8.41 -18.70 10.09
C GLU A 380 -7.43 -18.79 11.27
N ILE A 381 -7.53 -19.84 12.09
CA ILE A 381 -6.55 -20.17 13.13
C ILE A 381 -5.66 -21.34 12.73
N GLY A 382 -5.97 -22.04 11.65
CA GLY A 382 -5.20 -23.17 11.16
C GLY A 382 -5.49 -24.47 11.91
N MET A 383 -6.77 -24.75 12.17
CA MET A 383 -7.21 -26.01 12.75
C MET A 383 -6.79 -27.22 11.89
N GLY A 384 -6.57 -28.34 12.57
CA GLY A 384 -6.26 -29.63 11.97
C GLY A 384 -7.50 -30.46 11.65
N ASP A 385 -7.30 -31.76 11.43
CA ASP A 385 -8.34 -32.76 11.25
C ASP A 385 -8.11 -33.98 12.17
N ASP A 386 -9.15 -34.79 12.36
CA ASP A 386 -9.06 -36.10 13.01
C ASP A 386 -9.61 -37.22 12.10
N LEU A 387 -8.70 -37.93 11.43
CA LEU A 387 -9.04 -39.01 10.48
C LEU A 387 -9.62 -40.27 11.14
N GLN A 388 -9.53 -40.40 12.47
CA GLN A 388 -10.13 -41.52 13.20
C GLN A 388 -11.66 -41.39 13.29
N LEU A 389 -12.18 -40.18 13.12
CA LEU A 389 -13.61 -39.95 13.06
C LEU A 389 -14.15 -40.47 11.72
N GLY A 390 -15.25 -41.23 11.79
CA GLY A 390 -15.91 -41.81 10.62
C GLY A 390 -16.43 -40.75 9.65
N ASP A 391 -16.57 -41.14 8.38
CA ASP A 391 -17.06 -40.27 7.30
C ASP A 391 -16.25 -38.95 7.22
N ARG A 392 -16.94 -37.79 7.19
CA ARG A 392 -16.39 -36.44 7.06
C ARG A 392 -16.23 -35.72 8.41
N ASN A 393 -16.58 -36.37 9.52
CA ASN A 393 -16.56 -35.75 10.86
C ASN A 393 -15.16 -35.28 11.30
N GLY A 394 -14.11 -35.84 10.71
CA GLY A 394 -12.72 -35.43 10.97
C GLY A 394 -12.42 -33.95 10.71
N VAL A 395 -13.18 -33.28 9.83
CA VAL A 395 -13.03 -31.84 9.57
C VAL A 395 -14.07 -30.98 10.31
N ARG A 396 -15.00 -31.61 11.04
CA ARG A 396 -16.15 -30.97 11.72
C ARG A 396 -15.96 -30.88 13.24
N THR A 397 -14.75 -31.10 13.74
CA THR A 397 -14.43 -31.05 15.18
C THR A 397 -14.72 -29.68 15.82
N PRO A 398 -14.93 -29.61 17.15
CA PRO A 398 -15.24 -28.37 17.84
C PRO A 398 -14.22 -27.23 17.63
N MET A 399 -14.71 -26.00 17.51
CA MET A 399 -13.88 -24.80 17.38
C MET A 399 -12.96 -24.58 18.59
N GLN A 400 -11.70 -24.21 18.35
CA GLN A 400 -10.67 -24.10 19.39
C GLN A 400 -10.52 -22.66 19.92
N TRP A 401 -11.26 -22.33 20.98
CA TRP A 401 -11.30 -20.99 21.56
C TRP A 401 -10.14 -20.69 22.54
N LEU A 402 -9.83 -21.65 23.41
CA LEU A 402 -8.92 -21.55 24.55
C LEU A 402 -7.98 -22.76 24.62
N GLY A 403 -6.89 -22.66 25.39
CA GLY A 403 -5.98 -23.80 25.66
C GLY A 403 -6.42 -24.70 26.83
N GLY A 404 -7.58 -24.45 27.43
CA GLY A 404 -8.11 -25.15 28.60
C GLY A 404 -8.99 -26.36 28.26
N ALA A 405 -9.86 -26.75 29.19
CA ALA A 405 -10.80 -27.86 29.01
C ALA A 405 -11.58 -27.74 27.68
N ASN A 406 -11.65 -28.84 26.93
CA ASN A 406 -12.33 -28.96 25.64
C ASN A 406 -12.01 -27.86 24.63
N GLY A 407 -10.81 -27.26 24.67
CA GLY A 407 -10.47 -26.13 23.82
C GLY A 407 -11.32 -24.87 24.06
N GLY A 408 -12.01 -24.77 25.21
CA GLY A 408 -12.97 -23.70 25.51
C GLY A 408 -14.26 -23.75 24.69
N PHE A 409 -14.56 -24.86 24.00
CA PHE A 409 -15.81 -25.06 23.28
C PHE A 409 -17.00 -25.31 24.22
N SER A 410 -16.81 -26.16 25.24
CA SER A 410 -17.84 -26.61 26.18
C SER A 410 -17.24 -26.82 27.57
N THR A 411 -18.08 -26.71 28.61
CA THR A 411 -17.74 -27.11 29.99
C THR A 411 -18.13 -28.55 30.34
N ALA A 412 -18.74 -29.30 29.42
CA ALA A 412 -19.15 -30.69 29.63
C ALA A 412 -17.95 -31.63 29.85
N ASP A 413 -18.23 -32.84 30.34
CA ASP A 413 -17.21 -33.90 30.37
C ASP A 413 -16.80 -34.26 28.93
N PRO A 414 -15.51 -34.51 28.63
CA PRO A 414 -15.05 -34.79 27.27
C PRO A 414 -15.77 -35.95 26.56
N GLU A 415 -16.27 -36.92 27.32
CA GLU A 415 -17.02 -38.08 26.82
C GLU A 415 -18.45 -37.74 26.39
N GLN A 416 -18.97 -36.57 26.78
CA GLN A 416 -20.32 -36.07 26.44
C GLN A 416 -20.32 -35.17 25.20
N LEU A 417 -19.14 -34.80 24.70
CA LEU A 417 -19.04 -33.93 23.53
C LEU A 417 -19.58 -34.61 22.30
N PHE A 418 -20.31 -33.85 21.47
CA PHE A 418 -20.81 -34.32 20.17
C PHE A 418 -19.69 -34.91 19.30
N LEU A 419 -18.55 -34.21 19.25
CA LEU A 419 -17.30 -34.67 18.65
C LEU A 419 -16.12 -34.26 19.54
N PRO A 420 -15.04 -35.06 19.60
CA PRO A 420 -13.87 -34.69 20.38
C PRO A 420 -13.13 -33.50 19.74
N PRO A 421 -12.61 -32.55 20.54
CA PRO A 421 -11.72 -31.51 20.05
C PRO A 421 -10.36 -32.12 19.71
N ILE A 422 -9.66 -31.51 18.74
CA ILE A 422 -8.34 -31.99 18.33
C ILE A 422 -7.35 -31.79 19.48
N ALA A 423 -6.63 -32.85 19.82
CA ALA A 423 -5.71 -32.88 20.96
C ALA A 423 -4.27 -33.28 20.58
N ASP A 424 -3.97 -33.41 19.28
CA ASP A 424 -2.64 -33.78 18.83
C ASP A 424 -1.61 -32.66 19.09
N PRO A 425 -0.29 -32.98 19.14
CA PRO A 425 0.74 -32.00 19.48
C PRO A 425 0.90 -30.82 18.51
N VAL A 426 0.44 -30.95 17.26
CA VAL A 426 0.62 -29.95 16.19
C VAL A 426 -0.61 -29.06 16.07
N TYR A 427 -1.81 -29.64 15.96
CA TYR A 427 -3.04 -28.88 15.72
C TYR A 427 -3.96 -28.77 16.93
N GLY A 428 -3.65 -29.46 18.03
CA GLY A 428 -4.51 -29.48 19.20
C GLY A 428 -4.71 -28.11 19.85
N PHE A 429 -5.84 -27.94 20.53
CA PHE A 429 -6.27 -26.64 21.08
C PHE A 429 -5.27 -26.00 22.05
N ALA A 430 -4.37 -26.76 22.67
CA ALA A 430 -3.27 -26.22 23.48
C ALA A 430 -2.27 -25.40 22.64
N ALA A 431 -2.04 -25.80 21.39
CA ALA A 431 -1.16 -25.10 20.44
C ALA A 431 -1.94 -24.07 19.60
N VAL A 432 -3.08 -24.47 19.05
CA VAL A 432 -3.89 -23.69 18.10
C VAL A 432 -5.20 -23.25 18.75
N ASN A 433 -5.31 -21.99 19.17
CA ASN A 433 -6.57 -21.46 19.67
C ASN A 433 -6.70 -19.94 19.45
N VAL A 434 -7.95 -19.46 19.47
CA VAL A 434 -8.31 -18.06 19.26
C VAL A 434 -7.64 -17.14 20.28
N GLU A 435 -7.66 -17.47 21.58
CA GLU A 435 -7.10 -16.59 22.61
C GLU A 435 -5.61 -16.31 22.39
N ARG A 436 -4.81 -17.35 22.16
CA ARG A 436 -3.38 -17.23 21.91
C ARG A 436 -3.10 -16.43 20.65
N GLN A 437 -3.83 -16.70 19.58
CA GLN A 437 -3.66 -16.02 18.30
C GLN A 437 -4.12 -14.57 18.34
N ARG A 438 -5.16 -14.23 19.11
CA ARG A 438 -5.61 -12.84 19.30
C ARG A 438 -4.53 -11.98 19.95
N ARG A 439 -3.76 -12.55 20.91
CA ARG A 439 -2.65 -11.86 21.59
C ARG A 439 -1.41 -11.65 20.70
N ASN A 440 -1.18 -12.52 19.71
CA ASN A 440 -0.03 -12.43 18.80
C ASN A 440 -0.41 -11.69 17.50
N ALA A 441 0.16 -10.51 17.23
CA ALA A 441 -0.17 -9.74 16.02
C ALA A 441 0.27 -10.40 14.70
N TYR A 442 1.21 -11.34 14.76
CA TYR A 442 1.70 -12.10 13.60
C TYR A 442 1.03 -13.49 13.49
N SER A 443 -0.05 -13.73 14.25
CA SER A 443 -0.82 -14.97 14.16
C SER A 443 -1.54 -15.15 12.82
N LEU A 444 -2.09 -16.34 12.57
CA LEU A 444 -2.90 -16.57 11.36
C LEU A 444 -4.17 -15.74 11.44
N LEU A 445 -4.83 -15.77 12.59
CA LEU A 445 -6.05 -15.01 12.82
C LEU A 445 -5.89 -13.52 12.53
N ASN A 446 -4.85 -12.88 13.09
CA ASN A 446 -4.64 -11.45 12.90
C ASN A 446 -4.17 -11.11 11.48
N TRP A 447 -3.47 -12.03 10.81
CA TRP A 447 -3.15 -11.88 9.40
C TRP A 447 -4.40 -11.99 8.52
N THR A 448 -5.25 -12.98 8.73
CA THR A 448 -6.51 -13.18 8.00
C THR A 448 -7.44 -11.98 8.16
N LYS A 449 -7.55 -11.41 9.38
CA LYS A 449 -8.26 -10.15 9.65
C LYS A 449 -7.77 -9.00 8.77
N ARG A 450 -6.45 -8.84 8.64
CA ARG A 450 -5.87 -7.79 7.79
C ARG A 450 -6.19 -8.02 6.31
N VAL A 451 -6.10 -9.26 5.84
CA VAL A 451 -6.43 -9.62 4.45
C VAL A 451 -7.91 -9.34 4.14
N ILE A 452 -8.83 -9.75 5.03
CA ILE A 452 -10.27 -9.48 4.87
C ILE A 452 -10.54 -7.97 4.86
N ALA A 453 -9.90 -7.21 5.75
CA ALA A 453 -10.02 -5.75 5.78
C ALA A 453 -9.55 -5.09 4.48
N ILE A 454 -8.41 -5.53 3.93
CA ILE A 454 -7.92 -5.06 2.62
C ILE A 454 -8.92 -5.40 1.51
N ARG A 455 -9.42 -6.64 1.46
CA ARG A 455 -10.42 -7.04 0.46
C ARG A 455 -11.65 -6.13 0.52
N LYS A 456 -12.16 -5.82 1.72
CA LYS A 456 -13.33 -4.96 1.92
C LYS A 456 -13.10 -3.51 1.53
N ALA A 457 -11.87 -3.02 1.63
CA ALA A 457 -11.51 -1.67 1.17
C ALA A 457 -11.52 -1.55 -0.37
N HIS A 458 -11.40 -2.67 -1.09
CA HIS A 458 -11.29 -2.70 -2.55
C HIS A 458 -12.37 -3.59 -3.19
N ARG A 459 -13.51 -2.99 -3.58
CA ARG A 459 -14.61 -3.68 -4.27
C ARG A 459 -14.18 -4.37 -5.56
N THR A 460 -13.07 -3.94 -6.15
CA THR A 460 -12.41 -4.56 -7.31
C THR A 460 -12.16 -6.05 -7.15
N PHE A 461 -11.90 -6.56 -5.93
CA PHE A 461 -11.76 -7.99 -5.72
C PHE A 461 -13.09 -8.77 -5.87
N GLY A 462 -14.20 -8.21 -5.41
CA GLY A 462 -15.52 -8.83 -5.54
C GLY A 462 -16.11 -8.66 -6.94
N ARG A 463 -16.04 -7.45 -7.50
CA ARG A 463 -16.79 -7.07 -8.72
C ARG A 463 -15.95 -6.86 -9.97
N GLY A 464 -14.63 -6.80 -9.84
CA GLY A 464 -13.75 -6.48 -10.96
C GLY A 464 -13.59 -7.63 -11.94
N THR A 465 -13.27 -7.28 -13.19
CA THR A 465 -12.88 -8.25 -14.21
C THR A 465 -11.57 -8.94 -13.84
N LEU A 466 -11.24 -10.03 -14.51
CA LEU A 466 -9.97 -10.74 -14.34
C LEU A 466 -9.23 -10.78 -15.67
N ARG A 467 -7.96 -10.37 -15.69
CA ARG A 467 -7.08 -10.51 -16.84
C ARG A 467 -5.74 -11.09 -16.46
N PHE A 468 -5.43 -12.30 -16.93
CA PHE A 468 -4.13 -12.92 -16.68
C PHE A 468 -3.01 -12.24 -17.46
N LEU A 469 -1.89 -12.04 -16.79
CA LEU A 469 -0.60 -11.75 -17.41
C LEU A 469 0.12 -13.08 -17.66
N ARG A 470 0.83 -13.19 -18.78
CA ARG A 470 1.54 -14.41 -19.19
C ARG A 470 3.06 -14.22 -19.19
N PRO A 471 3.70 -13.97 -18.04
CA PRO A 471 5.16 -13.83 -18.01
C PRO A 471 5.86 -15.15 -18.37
N GLY A 472 7.10 -15.08 -18.86
CA GLY A 472 7.86 -16.28 -19.25
C GLY A 472 8.07 -17.28 -18.11
N ASN A 473 8.14 -16.81 -16.86
CA ASN A 473 8.26 -17.68 -15.69
C ASN A 473 6.90 -18.31 -15.32
N ARG A 474 6.72 -19.60 -15.63
CA ARG A 474 5.49 -20.38 -15.35
C ARG A 474 5.19 -20.56 -13.86
N LYS A 475 6.19 -20.42 -12.99
CA LYS A 475 6.04 -20.51 -11.53
C LYS A 475 5.32 -19.29 -10.94
N ILE A 476 5.22 -18.20 -11.69
CA ILE A 476 4.55 -16.98 -11.29
C ILE A 476 3.18 -16.88 -11.96
N LEU A 477 2.14 -16.84 -11.13
CA LEU A 477 0.79 -16.47 -11.53
C LEU A 477 0.64 -14.96 -11.34
N ALA A 478 0.35 -14.23 -12.41
CA ALA A 478 0.13 -12.79 -12.35
C ALA A 478 -1.17 -12.43 -13.08
N TYR A 479 -1.97 -11.53 -12.50
CA TYR A 479 -3.25 -11.11 -13.07
C TYR A 479 -3.65 -9.73 -12.56
N LEU A 480 -4.53 -9.09 -13.34
CA LEU A 480 -5.10 -7.79 -13.04
C LEU A 480 -6.58 -7.94 -12.70
N ARG A 481 -7.02 -7.17 -11.71
CA ARG A 481 -8.42 -6.96 -11.35
C ARG A 481 -8.78 -5.51 -11.64
N GLU A 482 -9.86 -5.27 -12.39
CA GLU A 482 -10.24 -3.92 -12.84
C GLU A 482 -11.73 -3.65 -12.55
N TYR A 483 -12.03 -2.54 -11.86
CA TYR A 483 -13.39 -2.12 -11.54
C TYR A 483 -13.44 -0.60 -11.30
N GLU A 484 -14.42 0.10 -11.91
CA GLU A 484 -14.68 1.54 -11.68
C GLU A 484 -13.41 2.45 -11.70
N GLY A 485 -12.44 2.15 -12.55
CA GLY A 485 -11.20 2.92 -12.71
C GLY A 485 -10.06 2.52 -11.75
N GLU A 486 -10.33 1.66 -10.76
CA GLU A 486 -9.30 1.01 -9.94
C GLU A 486 -8.73 -0.22 -10.68
N THR A 487 -7.40 -0.36 -10.62
CA THR A 487 -6.67 -1.50 -11.19
C THR A 487 -5.75 -2.08 -10.12
N ILE A 488 -5.92 -3.37 -9.81
CA ILE A 488 -5.10 -4.11 -8.85
C ILE A 488 -4.30 -5.19 -9.58
N LEU A 489 -2.98 -5.15 -9.48
CA LEU A 489 -2.07 -6.17 -9.96
C LEU A 489 -1.77 -7.19 -8.85
N CYS A 490 -2.16 -8.44 -9.04
CA CYS A 490 -1.83 -9.55 -8.15
C CYS A 490 -0.70 -10.38 -8.78
N VAL A 491 0.33 -10.69 -7.98
CA VAL A 491 1.49 -11.49 -8.42
C VAL A 491 1.80 -12.52 -7.35
N ALA A 492 1.68 -13.79 -7.68
CA ALA A 492 1.81 -14.93 -6.79
C ALA A 492 2.94 -15.85 -7.25
N ASN A 493 3.88 -16.14 -6.35
CA ASN A 493 4.88 -17.18 -6.56
C ASN A 493 4.34 -18.52 -6.08
N LEU A 494 4.11 -19.45 -6.99
CA LEU A 494 3.63 -20.80 -6.66
C LEU A 494 4.75 -21.74 -6.24
N ALA A 495 6.02 -21.33 -6.44
CA ALA A 495 7.17 -22.14 -6.08
C ALA A 495 7.60 -21.92 -4.63
N ARG A 496 8.20 -22.97 -4.04
CA ARG A 496 8.73 -22.91 -2.68
C ARG A 496 10.01 -22.07 -2.53
N VAL A 497 10.63 -21.68 -3.65
CA VAL A 497 11.88 -20.92 -3.71
C VAL A 497 11.65 -19.52 -4.30
N PRO A 498 12.52 -18.54 -4.02
CA PRO A 498 12.42 -17.22 -4.62
C PRO A 498 12.43 -17.27 -6.16
N GLN A 499 11.65 -16.39 -6.79
CA GLN A 499 11.50 -16.32 -8.24
C GLN A 499 11.58 -14.87 -8.71
N ALA A 500 12.21 -14.65 -9.86
CA ALA A 500 12.18 -13.39 -10.59
C ALA A 500 11.18 -13.47 -11.74
N VAL A 501 10.59 -12.33 -12.10
CA VAL A 501 9.63 -12.21 -13.19
C VAL A 501 9.70 -10.84 -13.85
N GLU A 502 9.46 -10.82 -15.15
CA GLU A 502 9.25 -9.61 -15.94
C GLU A 502 7.79 -9.59 -16.39
N LEU A 503 7.08 -8.50 -16.10
CA LEU A 503 5.67 -8.32 -16.43
C LEU A 503 5.51 -7.23 -17.49
N ASP A 504 4.77 -7.51 -18.56
CA ASP A 504 4.36 -6.47 -19.50
C ASP A 504 3.22 -5.65 -18.90
N LEU A 505 3.56 -4.46 -18.40
CA LEU A 505 2.63 -3.48 -17.85
C LEU A 505 2.61 -2.19 -18.67
N SER A 506 3.14 -2.21 -19.90
CA SER A 506 3.34 -1.03 -20.75
C SER A 506 2.10 -0.14 -20.91
N GLN A 507 0.89 -0.74 -20.91
CA GLN A 507 -0.39 -0.02 -20.95
C GLN A 507 -0.67 0.89 -19.73
N TYR A 508 0.00 0.66 -18.61
CA TYR A 508 -0.14 1.42 -17.36
C TYR A 508 1.05 2.35 -17.12
N LYS A 509 1.77 2.73 -18.19
CA LYS A 509 2.91 3.66 -18.13
C LYS A 509 2.57 4.90 -17.30
N GLY A 510 3.49 5.29 -16.41
CA GLY A 510 3.38 6.44 -15.52
C GLY A 510 2.60 6.17 -14.24
N ARG A 511 1.93 5.02 -14.09
CA ARG A 511 1.31 4.63 -12.82
C ARG A 511 2.36 4.08 -11.86
N VAL A 512 2.17 4.33 -10.57
CA VAL A 512 3.03 3.85 -9.48
C VAL A 512 2.35 2.65 -8.82
N PRO A 513 2.94 1.44 -8.84
CA PRO A 513 2.41 0.31 -8.08
C PRO A 513 2.56 0.58 -6.58
N ALA A 514 1.46 0.62 -5.85
CA ALA A 514 1.43 0.77 -4.39
C ALA A 514 0.98 -0.54 -3.75
N GLU A 515 1.84 -1.16 -2.94
CA GLU A 515 1.57 -2.47 -2.34
C GLU A 515 0.49 -2.36 -1.24
N LEU A 516 -0.55 -3.19 -1.29
CA LEU A 516 -1.76 -3.02 -0.48
C LEU A 516 -1.60 -3.35 1.01
N MET A 517 -0.66 -4.22 1.40
CA MET A 517 -0.47 -4.58 2.82
C MET A 517 0.41 -3.58 3.58
N GLY A 518 1.54 -3.21 3.00
CA GLY A 518 2.58 -2.37 3.59
C GLY A 518 2.59 -0.93 3.08
N ARG A 519 1.77 -0.60 2.08
CA ARG A 519 1.63 0.74 1.47
C ARG A 519 2.92 1.31 0.90
N SER A 520 3.85 0.43 0.54
CA SER A 520 5.11 0.82 -0.07
C SER A 520 4.88 1.15 -1.54
N ALA A 521 5.33 2.33 -1.96
CA ALA A 521 5.41 2.68 -3.38
C ALA A 521 6.58 1.94 -4.04
N PHE A 522 6.33 1.41 -5.23
CA PHE A 522 7.34 0.80 -6.09
C PHE A 522 7.70 1.73 -7.25
N PRO A 523 8.79 1.49 -8.00
CA PRO A 523 9.11 2.26 -9.19
C PRO A 523 7.92 2.45 -10.15
N PRO A 524 7.74 3.64 -10.75
CA PRO A 524 6.70 3.86 -11.74
C PRO A 524 6.87 2.90 -12.92
N ILE A 525 5.73 2.51 -13.50
CA ILE A 525 5.68 1.64 -14.66
C ILE A 525 6.16 2.42 -15.90
N ASP A 526 7.05 1.83 -16.68
CA ASP A 526 7.51 2.37 -17.96
C ASP A 526 7.15 1.43 -19.13
N VAL A 527 7.67 1.71 -20.32
CA VAL A 527 7.52 0.89 -21.53
C VAL A 527 8.31 -0.43 -21.46
N LEU A 528 9.32 -0.51 -20.58
CA LEU A 528 10.10 -1.73 -20.38
C LEU A 528 9.34 -2.74 -19.49
N PRO A 529 9.58 -4.05 -19.66
CA PRO A 529 9.02 -5.06 -18.78
C PRO A 529 9.34 -4.78 -17.32
N TYR A 530 8.30 -4.84 -16.49
CA TYR A 530 8.37 -4.50 -15.08
C TYR A 530 8.93 -5.68 -14.28
N GLN A 531 10.12 -5.51 -13.71
CA GLN A 531 10.81 -6.58 -12.99
C GLN A 531 10.36 -6.67 -11.53
N LEU A 532 10.04 -7.88 -11.09
CA LEU A 532 9.71 -8.21 -9.70
C LEU A 532 10.48 -9.45 -9.24
N THR A 533 10.77 -9.49 -7.94
CA THR A 533 11.30 -10.67 -7.25
C THR A 533 10.40 -11.00 -6.06
N LEU A 534 10.03 -12.27 -5.92
CA LEU A 534 9.15 -12.76 -4.87
C LEU A 534 9.87 -13.85 -4.07
N SER A 535 9.66 -13.88 -2.76
CA SER A 535 10.08 -15.01 -1.91
C SER A 535 9.32 -16.29 -2.29
N GLY A 536 9.78 -17.44 -1.81
CA GLY A 536 9.02 -18.70 -1.94
C GLY A 536 7.62 -18.55 -1.36
N HIS A 537 6.60 -18.96 -2.12
CA HIS A 537 5.18 -18.75 -1.83
C HIS A 537 4.77 -17.29 -1.54
N GLY A 538 5.59 -16.31 -1.94
CA GLY A 538 5.30 -14.89 -1.76
C GLY A 538 4.18 -14.40 -2.68
N PHE A 539 3.44 -13.39 -2.23
CA PHE A 539 2.34 -12.78 -2.98
C PHE A 539 2.40 -11.26 -2.80
N TYR A 540 2.16 -10.53 -3.89
CA TYR A 540 1.93 -9.09 -3.87
C TYR A 540 0.59 -8.73 -4.50
N ALA A 541 -0.11 -7.78 -3.89
CA ALA A 541 -1.19 -7.04 -4.54
C ALA A 541 -0.82 -5.56 -4.59
N PHE A 542 -0.82 -4.97 -5.78
CA PHE A 542 -0.50 -3.57 -6.00
C PHE A 542 -1.71 -2.82 -6.57
N ARG A 543 -2.08 -1.70 -5.95
CA ARG A 543 -2.93 -0.71 -6.63
C ARG A 543 -2.07 0.07 -7.62
N LEU A 544 -2.44 0.07 -8.89
CA LEU A 544 -1.74 0.87 -9.91
C LEU A 544 -2.23 2.31 -9.85
N ALA A 545 -1.57 3.11 -9.01
CA ALA A 545 -1.99 4.44 -8.58
C ALA A 545 -1.45 5.56 -9.48
N THR A 546 -2.21 6.65 -9.58
CA THR A 546 -1.79 7.93 -10.19
C THR A 546 -1.57 9.02 -9.15
N ASP A 547 -1.99 8.77 -7.91
CA ASP A 547 -2.00 9.67 -6.76
C ASP A 547 -0.85 9.40 -5.77
N VAL A 548 -0.03 8.38 -6.03
CA VAL A 548 1.12 8.02 -5.20
C VAL A 548 2.40 8.53 -5.87
N MET A 549 3.23 9.24 -5.12
CA MET A 549 4.53 9.70 -5.62
C MET A 549 5.49 8.53 -5.79
N ALA A 550 6.33 8.59 -6.83
CA ALA A 550 7.41 7.63 -7.01
C ALA A 550 8.33 7.59 -5.78
N PRO A 551 8.96 6.45 -5.48
CA PRO A 551 9.90 6.35 -4.37
C PRO A 551 11.02 7.39 -4.50
N ALA A 552 11.41 8.03 -3.39
CA ALA A 552 12.41 9.11 -3.41
C ALA A 552 13.80 8.68 -3.92
N TRP A 553 14.08 7.36 -3.93
CA TRP A 553 15.31 6.78 -4.46
C TRP A 553 15.22 6.37 -5.95
N HIS A 554 14.03 6.45 -6.56
CA HIS A 554 13.85 6.14 -7.97
C HIS A 554 14.36 7.29 -8.84
N GLU A 555 15.37 7.01 -9.66
CA GLU A 555 15.87 7.95 -10.67
C GLU A 555 15.16 7.68 -12.00
N GLU A 556 14.30 8.61 -12.42
CA GLU A 556 13.57 8.53 -13.68
C GLU A 556 14.57 8.69 -14.85
N ARG A 557 14.83 7.60 -15.59
CA ARG A 557 15.67 7.64 -16.80
C ARG A 557 14.87 8.27 -17.93
N GLN A 558 15.04 9.57 -18.15
CA GLN A 558 14.40 10.27 -19.27
C GLN A 558 14.80 9.65 -20.62
N VAL A 559 13.80 9.31 -21.42
CA VAL A 559 13.99 8.97 -22.85
C VAL A 559 14.38 10.25 -23.59
N LEU A 560 15.46 10.15 -24.38
CA LEU A 560 16.14 11.27 -25.02
C LEU A 560 15.25 12.11 -25.95
N PRO A 561 15.41 13.45 -25.98
CA PRO A 561 15.04 14.26 -27.14
C PRO A 561 15.99 14.01 -28.33
N ASP A 562 15.53 14.30 -29.54
CA ASP A 562 16.33 14.20 -30.76
C ASP A 562 17.48 15.26 -30.71
N LEU A 563 18.71 14.81 -30.39
CA LEU A 563 19.85 15.70 -30.15
C LEU A 563 20.46 16.22 -31.47
N ALA A 564 20.65 17.54 -31.57
CA ALA A 564 21.32 18.17 -32.70
C ALA A 564 22.79 17.71 -32.85
N VAL A 565 23.29 17.68 -34.09
CA VAL A 565 24.69 17.33 -34.40
C VAL A 565 25.52 18.59 -34.64
N LEU A 566 26.51 18.80 -33.80
CA LEU A 566 27.48 19.91 -33.86
C LEU A 566 28.78 19.44 -34.53
N VAL A 567 29.22 20.12 -35.58
CA VAL A 567 30.46 19.76 -36.31
C VAL A 567 31.64 20.55 -35.78
N LEU A 568 32.66 19.85 -35.27
CA LEU A 568 33.91 20.45 -34.76
C LEU A 568 34.99 20.42 -35.86
N VAL A 569 35.68 21.55 -36.08
CA VAL A 569 36.82 21.65 -37.02
C VAL A 569 38.12 21.13 -36.36
N ASP A 570 39.21 21.07 -37.12
CA ASP A 570 40.46 20.39 -36.70
C ASP A 570 41.07 20.93 -35.40
N SER A 571 40.76 22.16 -34.98
CA SER A 571 41.20 22.76 -33.71
C SER A 571 40.40 22.29 -32.47
N GLY A 572 39.45 21.36 -32.61
CA GLY A 572 38.71 20.81 -31.46
C GLY A 572 37.92 21.90 -30.71
N TRP A 573 38.30 22.17 -29.45
CA TRP A 573 37.72 23.24 -28.64
C TRP A 573 37.89 24.64 -29.24
N GLY A 574 38.94 24.86 -30.05
CA GLY A 574 39.13 26.09 -30.82
C GLY A 574 37.97 26.43 -31.78
N THR A 575 37.12 25.45 -32.13
CA THR A 575 35.87 25.70 -32.88
C THR A 575 34.89 26.58 -32.08
N LEU A 576 34.89 26.45 -30.75
CA LEU A 576 33.97 27.12 -29.84
C LEU A 576 34.61 28.33 -29.13
N ALA A 577 35.93 28.33 -28.97
CA ALA A 577 36.68 29.35 -28.22
C ALA A 577 36.81 30.72 -28.92
N GLY A 578 36.42 30.85 -30.19
CA GLY A 578 36.43 32.14 -30.91
C GLY A 578 37.81 32.66 -31.32
N ASP A 579 38.87 31.87 -31.13
CA ASP A 579 40.23 32.23 -31.54
C ASP A 579 40.41 31.92 -33.05
N HIS A 580 40.11 32.92 -33.88
CA HIS A 580 40.01 32.79 -35.34
C HIS A 580 41.36 32.94 -36.09
N ALA A 581 42.48 33.00 -35.37
CA ALA A 581 43.75 33.48 -35.91
C ALA A 581 44.51 32.48 -36.81
N GLU A 582 44.31 31.16 -36.67
CA GLU A 582 45.20 30.16 -37.32
C GLU A 582 44.56 29.25 -38.37
N ASN A 583 43.27 29.41 -38.68
CA ASN A 583 42.55 28.47 -39.55
C ASN A 583 42.06 29.14 -40.85
N GLY A 584 42.37 28.55 -42.01
CA GLY A 584 41.99 29.10 -43.32
C GLY A 584 40.48 29.38 -43.50
N PRO A 585 40.07 30.16 -44.52
CA PRO A 585 38.75 30.80 -44.61
C PRO A 585 37.54 29.85 -44.58
N ARG A 586 37.71 28.58 -44.99
CA ARG A 586 36.66 27.54 -44.88
C ARG A 586 36.38 27.11 -43.44
N ASN A 587 37.41 27.04 -42.60
CA ASN A 587 37.29 26.59 -41.20
C ASN A 587 36.67 27.68 -40.32
N GLN A 588 36.85 28.96 -40.67
CA GLN A 588 36.22 30.09 -39.96
C GLN A 588 34.68 30.08 -40.10
N LEU A 589 34.15 29.91 -41.31
CA LEU A 589 32.70 29.85 -41.53
C LEU A 589 32.03 28.64 -40.82
N MET A 590 32.72 27.49 -40.79
CA MET A 590 32.21 26.31 -40.08
C MET A 590 32.23 26.51 -38.55
N ALA A 591 33.25 27.17 -38.01
CA ALA A 591 33.32 27.52 -36.60
C ALA A 591 32.23 28.54 -36.19
N GLU A 592 32.01 29.58 -36.99
CA GLU A 592 30.93 30.55 -36.77
C GLU A 592 29.54 29.89 -36.80
N ARG A 593 29.31 28.97 -37.75
CA ARG A 593 28.07 28.20 -37.83
C ARG A 593 27.88 27.30 -36.62
N ALA A 594 28.92 26.59 -36.18
CA ALA A 594 28.87 25.74 -35.00
C ALA A 594 28.57 26.56 -33.73
N ARG A 595 29.23 27.71 -33.55
CA ARG A 595 28.94 28.62 -32.43
C ARG A 595 27.52 29.17 -32.46
N THR A 596 27.05 29.60 -33.63
CA THR A 596 25.67 30.08 -33.81
C THR A 596 24.65 28.99 -33.49
N GLN A 597 24.90 27.75 -33.92
CA GLN A 597 24.05 26.60 -33.61
C GLN A 597 24.03 26.31 -32.10
N LEU A 598 25.20 26.36 -31.45
CA LEU A 598 25.31 26.19 -30.01
C LEU A 598 24.48 27.24 -29.25
N GLU A 599 24.60 28.52 -29.63
CA GLU A 599 23.92 29.65 -28.99
C GLU A 599 22.40 29.70 -29.26
N ARG A 600 21.96 29.39 -30.50
CA ARG A 600 20.56 29.56 -30.92
C ARG A 600 19.69 28.32 -30.77
N GLU A 601 20.28 27.12 -30.84
CA GLU A 601 19.51 25.86 -30.84
C GLU A 601 19.82 25.00 -29.62
N ILE A 602 21.11 24.72 -29.37
CA ILE A 602 21.53 23.72 -28.37
C ILE A 602 21.40 24.25 -26.94
N LEU A 603 22.01 25.40 -26.61
CA LEU A 603 21.97 25.98 -25.27
C LEU A 603 20.52 26.30 -24.81
N PRO A 604 19.65 26.91 -25.64
CA PRO A 604 18.27 27.16 -25.25
C PRO A 604 17.46 25.88 -25.01
N GLY A 605 17.71 24.83 -25.80
CA GLY A 605 17.07 23.52 -25.62
C GLY A 605 17.53 22.85 -24.32
N PHE A 606 18.85 22.81 -24.10
CA PHE A 606 19.44 22.24 -22.90
C PHE A 606 18.98 22.99 -21.65
N PHE A 607 19.11 24.32 -21.56
CA PHE A 607 18.71 25.06 -20.36
C PHE A 607 17.23 24.84 -20.01
N ARG A 608 16.32 24.82 -21.00
CA ARG A 608 14.88 24.59 -20.76
C ARG A 608 14.55 23.19 -20.25
N SER A 609 15.36 22.18 -20.56
CA SER A 609 15.15 20.82 -20.04
C SER A 609 15.68 20.64 -18.62
N GLN A 610 16.45 21.58 -18.09
CA GLN A 610 17.10 21.45 -16.80
C GLN A 610 16.21 21.95 -15.65
N PRO A 611 16.01 21.15 -14.58
CA PRO A 611 15.16 21.55 -13.46
C PRO A 611 15.68 22.80 -12.72
N TRP A 612 17.00 23.02 -12.70
CA TRP A 612 17.62 24.20 -12.09
C TRP A 612 17.36 25.53 -12.85
N PHE A 613 16.74 25.47 -14.04
CA PHE A 613 16.43 26.64 -14.86
C PHE A 613 14.94 27.04 -14.86
N ALA A 614 14.06 26.22 -14.26
CA ALA A 614 12.59 26.24 -14.44
C ALA A 614 11.84 27.55 -14.06
N ASN A 615 12.51 28.61 -13.61
CA ASN A 615 11.89 29.86 -13.14
C ASN A 615 12.11 31.07 -14.08
N ARG A 616 12.53 30.86 -15.34
CA ARG A 616 12.84 31.95 -16.30
C ARG A 616 12.19 31.69 -17.67
N THR A 617 11.01 32.26 -17.91
CA THR A 617 10.26 32.08 -19.16
C THR A 617 10.56 33.12 -20.25
N ASP A 618 11.15 34.27 -19.90
CA ASP A 618 11.23 35.45 -20.77
C ASP A 618 12.66 35.72 -21.28
N VAL A 619 13.31 34.71 -21.86
CA VAL A 619 14.69 34.80 -22.35
C VAL A 619 14.71 35.27 -23.81
N GLU A 620 15.47 36.33 -24.10
CA GLU A 620 15.65 36.85 -25.46
C GLU A 620 16.75 36.10 -26.23
N LYS A 621 17.93 35.92 -25.62
CA LYS A 621 19.06 35.23 -26.25
C LYS A 621 20.04 34.59 -25.26
N PHE A 622 20.73 33.57 -25.74
CA PHE A 622 21.90 32.95 -25.11
C PHE A 622 23.15 33.28 -25.93
N GLU A 623 24.24 33.62 -25.25
CA GLU A 623 25.54 33.91 -25.87
C GLU A 623 26.62 33.12 -25.14
N LEU A 624 27.54 32.50 -25.88
CA LEU A 624 28.75 31.96 -25.28
C LEU A 624 29.67 33.14 -24.99
N GLY A 625 30.00 33.36 -23.73
CA GLY A 625 30.88 34.42 -23.27
C GLY A 625 32.34 33.99 -23.32
N GLU A 626 33.03 34.18 -22.20
CA GLU A 626 34.44 33.78 -22.02
C GLU A 626 34.57 32.26 -21.98
N THR A 627 35.65 31.76 -22.58
CA THR A 627 35.98 30.33 -22.59
C THR A 627 37.45 30.10 -22.32
N HIS A 628 37.79 29.06 -21.58
CA HIS A 628 39.17 28.66 -21.34
C HIS A 628 39.32 27.15 -21.48
N GLU A 629 40.30 26.71 -22.25
CA GLU A 629 40.62 25.29 -22.42
C GLU A 629 41.54 24.82 -21.29
N TRP A 630 41.06 23.88 -20.49
CA TRP A 630 41.85 23.21 -19.44
C TRP A 630 42.41 21.89 -20.00
N VAL A 631 43.68 21.92 -20.38
CA VAL A 631 44.39 20.80 -21.03
C VAL A 631 45.01 19.85 -19.98
N ILE A 632 44.87 18.54 -20.18
CA ILE A 632 45.51 17.46 -19.41
C ILE A 632 46.16 16.42 -20.35
N GLU A 633 46.99 15.52 -19.84
CA GLU A 633 47.73 14.54 -20.67
C GLU A 633 46.85 13.62 -21.53
N ARG A 634 45.58 13.39 -21.14
CA ARG A 634 44.64 12.50 -21.85
C ARG A 634 43.44 13.23 -22.48
N GLY A 635 43.50 14.56 -22.65
CA GLY A 635 42.40 15.35 -23.23
C GLY A 635 42.30 16.75 -22.65
N GLY A 636 41.11 17.33 -22.64
CA GLY A 636 40.88 18.63 -22.02
C GLY A 636 39.40 19.00 -21.96
N TRP A 637 39.08 19.93 -21.08
CA TRP A 637 37.72 20.45 -20.87
C TRP A 637 37.64 21.91 -21.28
N LEU A 638 36.46 22.35 -21.72
CA LEU A 638 36.21 23.77 -21.99
C LEU A 638 35.44 24.37 -20.84
N LEU A 639 36.09 25.22 -20.06
CA LEU A 639 35.43 26.03 -19.04
C LEU A 639 34.75 27.22 -19.74
N ALA A 640 33.42 27.19 -19.88
CA ALA A 640 32.68 28.24 -20.57
C ALA A 640 31.76 29.03 -19.63
N ILE A 641 31.60 30.32 -19.93
CA ILE A 641 30.58 31.18 -19.31
C ILE A 641 29.47 31.43 -20.32
N VAL A 642 28.25 31.01 -20.03
CA VAL A 642 27.06 31.30 -20.84
C VAL A 642 26.38 32.57 -20.31
N ILE A 643 26.12 33.52 -21.20
CA ILE A 643 25.45 34.79 -20.89
C ILE A 643 24.02 34.70 -21.40
N LEU A 644 23.06 34.85 -20.48
CA LEU A 644 21.63 34.89 -20.73
C LEU A 644 21.17 36.35 -20.71
N THR A 645 20.47 36.83 -21.74
CA THR A 645 19.81 38.14 -21.74
C THR A 645 18.29 37.94 -21.68
N LEU A 646 17.63 38.49 -20.66
CA LEU A 646 16.16 38.49 -20.54
C LEU A 646 15.54 39.58 -21.42
N ALA A 647 14.26 39.46 -21.74
CA ALA A 647 13.52 40.45 -22.54
C ALA A 647 13.48 41.86 -21.92
N ASN A 648 13.71 41.99 -20.60
CA ASN A 648 13.82 43.27 -19.90
C ASN A 648 15.24 43.88 -19.98
N GLY A 649 16.19 43.23 -20.65
CA GLY A 649 17.58 43.65 -20.80
C GLY A 649 18.53 43.18 -19.69
N GLU A 650 18.05 42.50 -18.64
CA GLU A 650 18.91 41.97 -17.57
C GLU A 650 19.76 40.81 -18.07
N LYS A 651 21.03 40.77 -17.63
CA LYS A 651 22.01 39.74 -18.01
C LYS A 651 22.36 38.83 -16.83
N TYR A 652 22.32 37.52 -17.05
CA TYR A 652 22.75 36.50 -16.09
C TYR A 652 23.91 35.69 -16.66
N ARG A 653 24.87 35.31 -15.81
CA ARG A 653 26.05 34.55 -16.21
C ARG A 653 26.03 33.16 -15.57
N TYR A 654 26.29 32.14 -16.38
CA TYR A 654 26.29 30.73 -15.96
C TYR A 654 27.64 30.09 -16.27
N ALA A 655 28.29 29.50 -15.26
CA ALA A 655 29.46 28.65 -15.44
C ALA A 655 29.02 27.27 -15.96
N MET A 656 29.51 26.89 -17.13
CA MET A 656 29.18 25.65 -17.82
C MET A 656 30.46 24.99 -18.32
N PRO A 657 31.13 24.18 -17.49
CA PRO A 657 32.26 23.39 -17.95
C PRO A 657 31.75 22.28 -18.88
N LEU A 658 32.41 22.10 -20.02
CA LEU A 658 32.03 21.18 -21.08
C LEU A 658 33.10 20.11 -21.31
N ALA A 659 32.65 18.90 -21.63
CA ALA A 659 33.48 17.74 -21.93
C ALA A 659 33.05 17.09 -23.24
N LEU A 660 33.97 16.31 -23.84
CA LEU A 660 33.75 15.53 -25.05
C LEU A 660 34.00 14.06 -24.75
N ALA A 661 33.11 13.19 -25.21
CA ALA A 661 33.30 11.74 -25.20
C ALA A 661 33.03 11.20 -26.60
N TRP A 662 33.83 10.25 -27.04
CA TRP A 662 33.80 9.71 -28.40
C TRP A 662 33.29 8.26 -28.42
N GLU A 663 32.61 7.84 -29.49
CA GLU A 663 32.02 6.50 -29.63
C GLU A 663 33.04 5.36 -29.55
N ASP A 664 34.27 5.61 -29.97
CA ASP A 664 35.39 4.65 -29.91
C ASP A 664 35.89 4.39 -28.48
N GLU A 665 35.41 5.13 -27.48
CA GLU A 665 35.72 4.92 -26.05
C GLU A 665 34.70 3.99 -25.35
N GLY A 666 33.67 3.51 -26.06
CA GLY A 666 32.73 2.47 -25.61
C GLY A 666 31.26 2.92 -25.55
N GLU A 667 30.38 2.19 -26.25
CA GLU A 667 28.93 2.47 -26.38
C GLU A 667 28.19 2.58 -25.04
N SER A 668 28.58 1.78 -24.05
CA SER A 668 28.01 1.79 -22.70
C SER A 668 28.23 3.14 -21.99
N ARG A 669 29.38 3.80 -22.20
CA ARG A 669 29.72 5.09 -21.59
C ARG A 669 28.89 6.24 -22.17
N LEU A 670 28.50 6.17 -23.45
CA LEU A 670 27.66 7.21 -24.04
C LEU A 670 26.24 7.15 -23.49
N THR A 671 25.71 5.95 -23.24
CA THR A 671 24.39 5.74 -22.63
C THR A 671 24.30 6.32 -21.22
N THR A 672 25.39 6.28 -20.43
CA THR A 672 25.40 6.86 -19.07
C THR A 672 25.52 8.39 -19.04
N LEU A 673 26.06 9.00 -20.10
CA LEU A 673 26.22 10.46 -20.23
C LEU A 673 24.99 11.17 -20.82
N LEU A 674 23.96 10.42 -21.22
CA LEU A 674 22.76 10.96 -21.88
C LEU A 674 22.05 12.08 -21.09
N PRO A 675 21.85 11.99 -19.76
CA PRO A 675 21.18 13.06 -19.00
C PRO A 675 21.94 14.40 -19.01
N ALA A 676 23.23 14.35 -19.33
CA ALA A 676 24.14 15.49 -19.31
C ALA A 676 24.50 16.01 -20.71
N THR A 677 23.99 15.37 -21.75
CA THR A 677 24.39 15.63 -23.13
C THR A 677 23.67 16.86 -23.67
N LEU A 678 24.45 17.81 -24.20
CA LEU A 678 23.97 18.99 -24.89
C LEU A 678 23.67 18.68 -26.36
N ALA A 679 24.60 17.98 -27.03
CA ALA A 679 24.52 17.71 -28.46
C ALA A 679 25.39 16.50 -28.85
N LYS A 680 25.08 15.88 -29.99
CA LYS A 680 26.03 14.98 -30.66
C LYS A 680 27.13 15.84 -31.30
N VAL A 681 28.36 15.35 -31.31
CA VAL A 681 29.48 16.01 -32.00
C VAL A 681 30.05 15.14 -33.11
N ARG A 682 30.49 15.78 -34.19
CA ARG A 682 31.25 15.11 -35.24
C ARG A 682 32.56 15.83 -35.49
N ARG A 683 33.67 15.09 -35.46
CA ARG A 683 35.00 15.55 -35.90
C ARG A 683 35.53 14.59 -36.96
N ARG A 684 35.54 15.03 -38.21
CA ARG A 684 35.84 14.17 -39.38
C ARG A 684 34.94 12.93 -39.39
N ALA A 685 35.52 11.73 -39.25
CA ALA A 685 34.81 10.45 -39.18
C ALA A 685 34.48 10.00 -37.76
N ARG A 686 34.94 10.70 -36.71
CA ARG A 686 34.61 10.39 -35.31
C ARG A 686 33.31 11.06 -34.90
N LEU A 687 32.42 10.28 -34.31
CA LEU A 687 31.20 10.72 -33.65
C LEU A 687 31.38 10.65 -32.14
N GLY A 688 30.68 11.52 -31.43
CA GLY A 688 30.72 11.61 -29.98
C GLY A 688 29.60 12.48 -29.44
N VAL A 689 29.73 12.88 -28.18
CA VAL A 689 28.79 13.76 -27.49
C VAL A 689 29.51 14.93 -26.80
N LEU A 690 28.87 16.09 -26.85
CA LEU A 690 29.21 17.26 -26.03
C LEU A 690 28.30 17.25 -24.81
N PHE A 691 28.89 17.25 -23.62
CA PHE A 691 28.14 17.09 -22.37
C PHE A 691 28.74 17.95 -21.26
N ASP A 692 27.99 18.08 -20.17
CA ASP A 692 28.39 18.81 -18.97
C ASP A 692 29.53 18.10 -18.21
N ALA A 693 30.66 18.79 -18.00
CA ALA A 693 31.89 18.18 -17.50
C ALA A 693 31.78 17.61 -16.07
N PHE A 694 30.82 18.03 -15.25
CA PHE A 694 30.58 17.37 -13.94
C PHE A 694 30.13 15.91 -14.08
N TRP A 695 29.73 15.49 -15.29
CA TRP A 695 29.47 14.09 -15.62
C TRP A 695 30.70 13.30 -16.07
N ASP A 696 31.86 13.94 -16.18
CA ASP A 696 33.13 13.28 -16.45
C ASP A 696 33.89 13.02 -15.14
N ASP A 697 34.23 11.75 -14.88
CA ASP A 697 34.91 11.36 -13.63
C ASP A 697 36.29 12.01 -13.52
N ALA A 698 37.01 12.13 -14.64
CA ALA A 698 38.33 12.74 -14.69
C ALA A 698 38.28 14.25 -14.37
N PHE A 699 37.24 14.96 -14.82
CA PHE A 699 37.04 16.37 -14.48
C PHE A 699 36.84 16.56 -12.98
N CYS A 700 35.93 15.79 -12.37
CA CYS A 700 35.65 15.85 -10.94
C CYS A 700 36.90 15.53 -10.10
N GLN A 701 37.69 14.54 -10.51
CA GLN A 701 38.97 14.22 -9.88
C GLN A 701 39.97 15.37 -10.01
N ALA A 702 40.13 15.96 -11.20
CA ALA A 702 41.04 17.09 -11.43
C ALA A 702 40.65 18.33 -10.59
N VAL A 703 39.35 18.63 -10.48
CA VAL A 703 38.84 19.71 -9.61
C VAL A 703 39.26 19.48 -8.16
N ILE A 704 39.10 18.26 -7.65
CA ILE A 704 39.44 17.95 -6.24
C ILE A 704 40.95 17.96 -6.03
N SER A 705 41.74 17.37 -6.94
CA SER A 705 43.20 17.40 -6.86
C SER A 705 43.75 18.84 -6.87
N ASN A 706 43.15 19.74 -7.66
CA ASN A 706 43.53 21.15 -7.65
C ASN A 706 43.15 21.87 -6.35
N MET A 707 42.06 21.47 -5.68
CA MET A 707 41.73 21.98 -4.33
C MET A 707 42.79 21.56 -3.32
N GLU A 708 43.23 20.29 -3.36
CA GLU A 708 44.27 19.77 -2.46
C GLU A 708 45.61 20.49 -2.67
N ALA A 709 45.98 20.74 -3.93
CA ALA A 709 47.20 21.45 -4.28
C ALA A 709 47.11 23.00 -4.11
N GLY A 710 45.92 23.55 -3.85
CA GLY A 710 45.70 25.00 -3.69
C GLY A 710 46.01 25.82 -4.95
N LEU A 711 45.73 25.27 -6.13
CA LEU A 711 46.11 25.88 -7.41
C LEU A 711 45.16 27.00 -7.85
N SER A 712 45.61 27.83 -8.79
CA SER A 712 44.78 28.83 -9.47
C SER A 712 44.96 28.70 -10.98
N LEU A 713 43.86 28.72 -11.72
CA LEU A 713 43.84 28.72 -13.18
C LEU A 713 43.54 30.14 -13.67
N ALA A 714 44.40 30.67 -14.54
CA ALA A 714 44.16 31.95 -15.19
C ALA A 714 42.96 31.83 -16.15
N PHE A 715 42.04 32.79 -16.08
CA PHE A 715 40.86 32.87 -16.94
C PHE A 715 40.90 34.24 -17.65
N GLU A 716 40.37 34.37 -18.87
CA GLU A 716 40.61 35.57 -19.71
C GLU A 716 40.44 36.91 -18.99
N ARG A 717 39.38 37.05 -18.16
CA ARG A 717 39.12 38.25 -17.36
C ARG A 717 39.09 37.97 -15.85
N GLY A 718 39.88 37.01 -15.38
CA GLY A 718 39.89 36.65 -13.96
C GLY A 718 40.77 35.44 -13.63
N GLN A 719 40.45 34.77 -12.53
CA GLN A 719 41.09 33.51 -12.14
C GLN A 719 40.12 32.60 -11.41
N VAL A 720 40.22 31.30 -11.68
CA VAL A 720 39.53 30.26 -10.92
C VAL A 720 40.48 29.76 -9.84
N ARG A 721 40.12 29.97 -8.58
CA ARG A 721 40.91 29.55 -7.41
C ARG A 721 40.33 28.29 -6.81
N PHE A 722 41.21 27.33 -6.54
CA PHE A 722 40.89 26.08 -5.87
C PHE A 722 41.49 26.14 -4.46
N HIS A 723 40.67 25.88 -3.45
CA HIS A 723 41.09 25.98 -2.06
C HIS A 723 40.66 24.75 -1.26
N GLY A 724 41.62 24.06 -0.64
CA GLY A 724 41.36 23.03 0.37
C GLY A 724 41.34 23.64 1.77
N THR A 725 40.43 23.17 2.61
CA THR A 725 40.34 23.60 4.01
C THR A 725 41.23 22.75 4.93
N SER A 726 41.47 23.20 6.16
CA SER A 726 42.21 22.43 7.17
C SER A 726 41.53 21.12 7.60
N ALA A 727 40.22 20.98 7.33
CA ALA A 727 39.45 19.77 7.58
C ALA A 727 39.63 18.70 6.49
N PHE A 728 40.43 18.98 5.45
CA PHE A 728 40.76 18.05 4.36
C PHE A 728 42.04 17.26 4.69
N PRO A 729 41.95 15.99 5.13
CA PRO A 729 43.12 15.12 5.12
C PRO A 729 43.53 14.77 3.68
N GLY A 730 44.78 14.37 3.46
CA GLY A 730 45.30 13.95 2.14
C GLY A 730 44.64 12.66 1.63
N ILE A 731 43.39 12.79 1.16
CA ILE A 731 42.46 11.70 0.83
C ILE A 731 42.81 11.03 -0.50
N PHE A 732 43.47 11.74 -1.42
CA PHE A 732 43.97 11.21 -2.69
C PHE A 732 45.44 10.80 -2.58
N ARG A 733 45.73 9.73 -1.82
CA ARG A 733 46.95 8.95 -2.06
C ARG A 733 46.70 8.01 -3.25
N GLU A 734 47.56 8.11 -4.26
CA GLU A 734 47.50 7.39 -5.53
C GLU A 734 47.17 5.89 -5.35
N GLY A 735 46.17 5.39 -6.10
CA GLY A 735 45.99 3.95 -6.31
C GLY A 735 44.58 3.37 -6.17
N ASN A 736 43.61 4.08 -5.59
CA ASN A 736 42.24 3.55 -5.44
C ASN A 736 41.27 4.24 -6.41
N ALA A 737 40.76 3.49 -7.40
CA ALA A 737 39.62 3.90 -8.19
C ALA A 737 38.42 4.11 -7.25
N MET A 738 37.96 5.36 -7.11
CA MET A 738 36.76 5.67 -6.34
C MET A 738 35.53 5.49 -7.25
N ASN A 739 34.55 4.73 -6.79
CA ASN A 739 33.25 4.64 -7.46
C ASN A 739 32.59 6.03 -7.42
N VAL A 740 32.45 6.66 -8.58
CA VAL A 740 31.77 7.96 -8.70
C VAL A 740 30.30 7.71 -8.97
N THR A 741 29.43 8.17 -8.07
CA THR A 741 27.98 8.17 -8.28
C THR A 741 27.48 9.60 -8.35
N ARG A 742 26.34 9.80 -9.00
CA ARG A 742 25.75 11.12 -9.22
C ARG A 742 24.32 11.08 -8.76
N THR A 743 23.89 12.09 -8.01
CA THR A 743 22.51 12.22 -7.54
C THR A 743 22.02 13.62 -7.87
N VAL A 744 20.84 13.71 -8.47
CA VAL A 744 20.20 15.00 -8.74
C VAL A 744 19.17 15.26 -7.64
N SER A 745 19.32 16.35 -6.89
CA SER A 745 18.35 16.72 -5.87
C SER A 745 16.99 17.10 -6.50
N GLU A 746 15.92 17.09 -5.69
CA GLU A 746 14.55 17.55 -6.09
C GLU A 746 14.52 18.94 -6.76
N ARG A 747 15.54 19.78 -6.51
CA ARG A 747 15.68 21.13 -7.07
C ARG A 747 16.66 21.20 -8.25
N GLY A 748 17.02 20.07 -8.84
CA GLY A 748 17.90 19.98 -10.00
C GLY A 748 19.39 20.16 -9.73
N ARG A 749 19.81 20.28 -8.46
CA ARG A 749 21.24 20.39 -8.12
C ARG A 749 21.94 19.04 -8.29
N LEU A 750 23.02 19.01 -9.08
CA LEU A 750 23.87 17.84 -9.26
C LEU A 750 24.83 17.69 -8.06
N LEU A 751 24.79 16.53 -7.43
CA LEU A 751 25.69 16.08 -6.38
C LEU A 751 26.54 14.96 -6.96
N VAL A 752 27.87 15.10 -6.93
CA VAL A 752 28.81 14.06 -7.37
C VAL A 752 29.43 13.44 -6.13
N ASN A 753 29.08 12.18 -5.84
CA ASN A 753 29.61 11.42 -4.71
C ASN A 753 30.86 10.66 -5.17
N MET A 754 31.98 10.91 -4.51
CA MET A 754 33.25 10.25 -4.74
C MET A 754 33.41 9.12 -3.73
N GLY A 755 32.71 8.00 -3.98
CA GLY A 755 32.51 6.92 -3.02
C GLY A 755 31.88 7.41 -1.70
N ASP A 756 32.18 6.72 -0.61
CA ASP A 756 31.72 7.09 0.74
C ASP A 756 32.65 8.11 1.43
N ARG A 757 33.32 8.99 0.65
CA ARG A 757 34.35 9.89 1.17
C ARG A 757 34.06 11.37 0.98
N LEU A 758 33.68 11.80 -0.22
CA LEU A 758 33.50 13.21 -0.55
C LEU A 758 32.26 13.42 -1.42
N ILE A 759 31.64 14.59 -1.29
CA ILE A 759 30.52 15.04 -2.11
C ILE A 759 30.90 16.39 -2.75
N LEU A 760 30.90 16.45 -4.08
CA LEU A 760 31.15 17.67 -4.84
C LEU A 760 29.82 18.26 -5.32
N LYS A 761 29.55 19.50 -4.92
CA LYS A 761 28.36 20.28 -5.29
C LYS A 761 28.76 21.35 -6.30
N GLY A 762 28.24 21.28 -7.53
CA GLY A 762 28.47 22.29 -8.57
C GLY A 762 27.44 23.43 -8.53
N TYR A 763 27.91 24.67 -8.60
CA TYR A 763 27.09 25.89 -8.67
C TYR A 763 27.25 26.54 -10.04
N ARG A 764 26.14 26.69 -10.76
CA ARG A 764 26.14 27.23 -12.13
C ARG A 764 26.08 28.75 -12.17
N TRP A 765 25.49 29.40 -11.19
CA TRP A 765 25.21 30.84 -11.26
C TRP A 765 26.43 31.64 -10.81
N LEU A 766 26.96 32.48 -11.71
CA LEU A 766 28.02 33.45 -11.41
C LEU A 766 27.39 34.71 -10.80
N LEU A 767 27.04 34.63 -9.52
CA LEU A 767 26.55 35.75 -8.74
C LEU A 767 27.69 36.32 -7.89
N ALA A 768 27.98 37.61 -8.05
CA ALA A 768 28.95 38.31 -7.23
C ALA A 768 28.46 38.38 -5.77
N GLY A 769 29.33 37.95 -4.83
CA GLY A 769 29.08 38.05 -3.40
C GLY A 769 29.33 36.76 -2.64
N VAL A 770 29.12 36.83 -1.32
CA VAL A 770 29.37 35.70 -0.41
C VAL A 770 28.21 34.70 -0.47
N HIS A 771 28.47 33.49 -0.95
CA HIS A 771 27.48 32.41 -1.01
C HIS A 771 27.07 31.96 0.42
N PRO A 772 25.78 32.03 0.81
CA PRO A 772 25.36 31.79 2.21
C PRO A 772 25.70 30.40 2.77
N GLU A 773 25.54 29.34 1.95
CA GLU A 773 25.87 27.96 2.34
C GLU A 773 27.38 27.82 2.59
N LEU A 774 28.20 28.47 1.75
CA LEU A 774 29.65 28.41 1.88
C LEU A 774 30.13 29.17 3.12
N GLU A 775 29.62 30.38 3.33
CA GLU A 775 29.94 31.21 4.49
C GLU A 775 29.67 30.45 5.80
N MET A 776 28.49 29.83 5.91
CA MET A 776 28.12 29.03 7.08
C MET A 776 28.97 27.77 7.20
N SER A 777 29.15 27.00 6.13
CA SER A 777 29.95 25.76 6.15
C SER A 777 31.39 26.05 6.58
N ARG A 778 32.02 27.07 5.96
CA ARG A 778 33.40 27.49 6.26
C ARG A 778 33.53 27.94 7.71
N PHE A 779 32.59 28.75 8.21
CA PHE A 779 32.61 29.20 9.61
C PHE A 779 32.44 28.04 10.60
N LEU A 780 31.47 27.16 10.35
CA LEU A 780 31.19 26.02 11.23
C LEU A 780 32.35 25.03 11.27
N THR A 781 32.94 24.71 10.11
CA THR A 781 34.08 23.81 9.98
C THR A 781 35.37 24.42 10.53
N GLU A 782 35.76 25.63 10.11
CA GLU A 782 37.11 26.16 10.41
C GLU A 782 37.20 26.99 11.70
N LYS A 783 36.11 27.65 12.11
CA LYS A 783 36.13 28.56 13.28
C LYS A 783 35.53 27.92 14.52
N THR A 784 34.49 27.10 14.36
CA THR A 784 33.77 26.52 15.51
C THR A 784 34.05 25.05 15.74
N ASN A 785 34.59 24.33 14.74
CA ASN A 785 34.77 22.88 14.71
C ASN A 785 33.46 22.12 15.03
N PHE A 786 32.33 22.58 14.51
CA PHE A 786 31.03 21.94 14.75
C PHE A 786 30.90 20.67 13.90
N THR A 787 30.80 19.51 14.54
CA THR A 787 30.91 18.21 13.87
C THR A 787 29.61 17.66 13.29
N HIS A 788 28.45 18.21 13.65
CA HIS A 788 27.13 17.71 13.22
C HIS A 788 26.62 18.38 11.92
N ILE A 789 27.54 18.63 11.00
CA ILE A 789 27.30 19.03 9.60
C ILE A 789 28.25 18.23 8.70
N ALA A 790 27.93 18.16 7.41
CA ALA A 790 28.92 17.74 6.43
C ALA A 790 30.08 18.75 6.43
N GLN A 791 31.28 18.30 6.80
CA GLN A 791 32.43 19.20 6.94
C GLN A 791 32.86 19.72 5.59
N LEU A 792 33.09 21.04 5.49
CA LEU A 792 33.67 21.64 4.31
C LEU A 792 35.06 21.05 4.07
N ALA A 793 35.30 20.54 2.87
CA ALA A 793 36.57 19.96 2.45
C ALA A 793 37.33 20.94 1.54
N GLY A 794 36.64 21.58 0.61
CA GLY A 794 37.26 22.53 -0.32
C GLY A 794 36.25 23.36 -1.13
N THR A 795 36.75 24.33 -1.88
CA THR A 795 35.95 25.25 -2.70
C THR A 795 36.60 25.58 -4.03
N VAL A 796 35.76 25.82 -5.04
CA VAL A 796 36.16 26.50 -6.28
C VAL A 796 35.47 27.86 -6.32
N GLU A 797 36.26 28.91 -6.51
CA GLU A 797 35.79 30.29 -6.54
C GLU A 797 36.35 30.99 -7.79
N TYR A 798 35.51 31.67 -8.57
CA TYR A 798 35.91 32.53 -9.67
C TYR A 798 36.03 33.96 -9.18
N VAL A 799 37.17 34.59 -9.44
CA VAL A 799 37.45 35.99 -9.13
C VAL A 799 37.60 36.76 -10.43
N ASN A 800 36.72 37.72 -10.68
CA ASN A 800 36.79 38.57 -11.88
C ASN A 800 37.92 39.62 -11.78
N ALA A 801 38.13 40.38 -12.84
CA ALA A 801 39.13 41.45 -12.92
C ALA A 801 38.91 42.56 -11.86
N GLU A 802 37.66 42.78 -11.46
CA GLU A 802 37.26 43.74 -10.43
C GLU A 802 37.48 43.21 -8.99
N GLY A 803 37.88 41.94 -8.83
CA GLY A 803 38.13 41.31 -7.54
C GLY A 803 36.88 40.74 -6.84
N GLU A 804 35.73 40.74 -7.52
CA GLU A 804 34.50 40.14 -7.01
C GLU A 804 34.57 38.61 -7.12
N CYS A 805 34.16 37.94 -6.05
CA CYS A 805 34.20 36.49 -5.95
C CYS A 805 32.82 35.86 -6.24
N SER A 806 32.81 34.75 -6.96
CA SER A 806 31.64 33.90 -7.23
C SER A 806 31.96 32.44 -6.92
N THR A 807 31.14 31.76 -6.13
CA THR A 807 31.33 30.33 -5.82
C THR A 807 30.90 29.44 -6.98
N LEU A 808 31.78 28.55 -7.43
CA LEU A 808 31.55 27.60 -8.54
C LEU A 808 31.35 26.16 -8.06
N ALA A 809 32.01 25.75 -6.98
CA ALA A 809 31.79 24.44 -6.39
C ALA A 809 32.13 24.42 -4.89
N ILE A 810 31.44 23.55 -4.15
CA ILE A 810 31.71 23.25 -2.75
C ILE A 810 31.97 21.74 -2.65
N LEU A 811 33.07 21.36 -2.02
CA LEU A 811 33.41 19.99 -1.69
C LEU A 811 33.18 19.77 -0.19
N GLU A 812 32.44 18.73 0.15
CA GLU A 812 32.14 18.34 1.54
C GLU A 812 32.58 16.90 1.80
N ARG A 813 32.86 16.58 3.06
CA ARG A 813 33.06 15.19 3.47
C ARG A 813 31.74 14.43 3.40
N TYR A 814 31.77 13.25 2.81
CA TYR A 814 30.64 12.34 2.80
C TYR A 814 30.29 11.95 4.24
N ALA A 815 29.00 11.95 4.53
CA ALA A 815 28.47 11.58 5.82
C ALA A 815 27.45 10.47 5.67
N GLU A 816 27.80 9.28 6.18
CA GLU A 816 26.90 8.13 6.23
C GLU A 816 25.62 8.51 6.96
N ASN A 817 24.47 8.23 6.36
CA ASN A 817 23.16 8.58 6.91
C ASN A 817 22.09 7.56 6.51
N GLN A 818 21.02 7.48 7.29
CA GLN A 818 19.84 6.64 7.07
C GLN A 818 18.67 7.42 6.43
N GLY A 819 18.96 8.53 5.73
CA GLY A 819 17.96 9.41 5.14
C GLY A 819 17.49 10.54 6.07
N SER A 820 16.46 11.28 5.62
CA SER A 820 15.93 12.43 6.36
C SER A 820 15.14 12.04 7.60
N ALA A 821 15.16 12.88 8.63
CA ALA A 821 14.34 12.68 9.82
C ALA A 821 12.83 12.71 9.50
N TRP A 822 12.44 13.41 8.43
CA TRP A 822 11.07 13.38 7.91
C TRP A 822 10.66 11.98 7.48
N ALA A 823 11.45 11.31 6.62
CA ALA A 823 11.16 9.96 6.15
C ALA A 823 11.08 8.98 7.34
N HIS A 824 12.04 9.05 8.26
CA HIS A 824 12.02 8.23 9.47
C HIS A 824 10.76 8.44 10.33
N ALA A 825 10.30 9.70 10.48
CA ALA A 825 9.08 10.03 11.22
C ALA A 825 7.82 9.47 10.51
N GLN A 826 7.74 9.58 9.19
CA GLN A 826 6.63 9.03 8.41
C GLN A 826 6.56 7.50 8.54
N ASP A 827 7.68 6.80 8.32
CA ASP A 827 7.73 5.33 8.42
C ASP A 827 7.38 4.83 9.83
N TYR A 828 7.85 5.55 10.86
CA TYR A 828 7.51 5.24 12.24
C TYR A 828 6.02 5.40 12.51
N LEU A 829 5.43 6.55 12.14
CA LEU A 829 4.02 6.84 12.36
C LEU A 829 3.12 5.89 11.57
N ALA A 830 3.47 5.55 10.33
CA ALA A 830 2.70 4.61 9.51
C ALA A 830 2.57 3.24 10.21
N ARG A 831 3.70 2.68 10.69
CA ARG A 831 3.70 1.42 11.46
C ARG A 831 2.92 1.54 12.77
N TYR A 832 3.11 2.63 13.50
CA TYR A 832 2.44 2.85 14.79
C TYR A 832 0.92 2.96 14.64
N LEU A 833 0.43 3.68 13.63
CA LEU A 833 -1.00 3.88 13.40
C LEU A 833 -1.68 2.60 12.93
N ASP A 834 -1.01 1.77 12.11
CA ASP A 834 -1.55 0.45 11.74
C ASP A 834 -1.63 -0.51 12.94
N ASP A 835 -0.62 -0.49 13.82
CA ASP A 835 -0.64 -1.21 15.10
C ASP A 835 -1.79 -0.74 16.02
N CYS A 836 -2.06 0.56 16.09
CA CYS A 836 -3.16 1.11 16.88
C CYS A 836 -4.53 0.66 16.35
N ARG A 837 -4.70 0.64 15.02
CA ARG A 837 -5.93 0.22 14.35
C ARG A 837 -6.24 -1.25 14.62
N THR A 838 -5.25 -2.11 14.54
CA THR A 838 -5.42 -3.57 14.68
C THR A 838 -5.71 -4.03 16.11
N ARG A 839 -5.37 -3.23 17.13
CA ARG A 839 -5.39 -3.67 18.54
C ARG A 839 -6.30 -2.87 19.49
N GLN A 840 -7.09 -1.90 19.02
CA GLN A 840 -7.91 -0.98 19.86
C GLN A 840 -7.18 -0.55 21.14
N MET A 841 -5.99 0.05 20.99
CA MET A 841 -5.06 0.23 22.11
C MET A 841 -5.30 1.51 22.89
N ARG A 842 -5.16 1.44 24.23
CA ARG A 842 -5.01 2.64 25.07
C ARG A 842 -3.64 3.30 24.82
N PRO A 843 -3.54 4.65 24.90
CA PRO A 843 -2.27 5.36 24.77
C PRO A 843 -1.31 4.97 25.90
N ILE A 844 -0.10 4.52 25.54
CA ILE A 844 0.99 4.24 26.50
C ILE A 844 2.23 4.99 26.03
N ASP A 845 2.60 6.06 26.74
CA ASP A 845 3.72 6.96 26.41
C ASP A 845 5.07 6.23 26.27
N ALA A 846 5.24 5.09 26.96
CA ALA A 846 6.46 4.28 26.89
C ALA A 846 6.80 3.77 25.48
N ARG A 847 5.82 3.67 24.58
CA ARG A 847 6.03 3.20 23.19
C ARG A 847 6.79 4.19 22.32
N HIS A 848 6.69 5.47 22.65
CA HIS A 848 7.41 6.53 21.94
C HIS A 848 8.83 6.71 22.50
N ALA A 849 9.26 5.99 23.54
CA ALA A 849 10.51 6.24 24.25
C ALA A 849 11.74 6.34 23.33
N VAL A 850 11.86 5.46 22.34
CA VAL A 850 12.97 5.49 21.35
C VAL A 850 12.89 6.74 20.48
N TYR A 851 11.71 7.07 19.95
CA TYR A 851 11.51 8.27 19.14
C TYR A 851 11.73 9.55 19.95
N THR A 852 11.22 9.59 21.18
CA THR A 852 11.40 10.67 22.15
C THR A 852 12.88 10.86 22.49
N ALA A 853 13.68 9.78 22.54
CA ALA A 853 15.14 9.88 22.69
C ALA A 853 15.78 10.56 21.47
N LEU A 854 15.39 10.18 20.25
CA LEU A 854 15.84 10.86 19.03
C LEU A 854 15.45 12.34 19.02
N ALA A 855 14.20 12.68 19.37
CA ALA A 855 13.74 14.06 19.46
C ALA A 855 14.57 14.89 20.48
N LYS A 856 14.97 14.27 21.61
CA LYS A 856 15.90 14.91 22.57
C LYS A 856 17.27 15.16 21.96
N THR A 857 17.84 14.18 21.25
CA THR A 857 19.13 14.32 20.57
C THR A 857 19.08 15.43 19.52
N LEU A 858 18.01 15.48 18.73
CA LEU A 858 17.79 16.55 17.75
C LEU A 858 17.76 17.93 18.44
N GLY A 859 17.03 18.07 19.55
CA GLY A 859 16.98 19.32 20.32
C GLY A 859 18.34 19.75 20.88
N LEU A 860 19.18 18.78 21.28
CA LEU A 860 20.55 19.03 21.72
C LEU A 860 21.42 19.54 20.55
N ARG A 861 21.41 18.85 19.40
CA ARG A 861 22.20 19.25 18.22
C ARG A 861 21.77 20.60 17.66
N THR A 862 20.47 20.92 17.67
CA THR A 862 19.99 22.25 17.29
C THR A 862 20.52 23.34 18.22
N ALA A 863 20.60 23.10 19.53
CA ALA A 863 21.15 24.07 20.48
C ALA A 863 22.65 24.28 20.26
N GLU A 864 23.43 23.20 20.13
CA GLU A 864 24.87 23.27 19.87
C GLU A 864 25.17 24.00 18.54
N PHE A 865 24.35 23.77 17.51
CA PHE A 865 24.44 24.47 16.22
C PHE A 865 24.23 25.98 16.38
N HIS A 866 23.18 26.41 17.09
CA HIS A 866 22.94 27.84 17.35
C HIS A 866 24.04 28.47 18.21
N GLN A 867 24.58 27.76 19.19
CA GLN A 867 25.72 28.22 20.00
C GLN A 867 26.98 28.40 19.15
N ALA A 868 27.23 27.49 18.19
CA ALA A 868 28.34 27.63 17.26
C ALA A 868 28.19 28.91 16.41
N LEU A 869 27.01 29.15 15.83
CA LEU A 869 26.73 30.35 15.03
C LEU A 869 26.75 31.66 15.84
N ALA A 870 26.63 31.57 17.16
CA ALA A 870 26.69 32.71 18.08
C ALA A 870 28.12 33.22 18.34
N ARG A 871 29.16 32.47 17.95
CA ARG A 871 30.55 32.88 18.16
C ARG A 871 30.88 34.07 17.24
N PRO A 872 31.53 35.12 17.76
CA PRO A 872 31.86 36.29 16.95
C PRO A 872 32.96 35.96 15.94
N ASP A 873 32.92 36.64 14.79
CA ASP A 873 33.99 36.61 13.79
C ASP A 873 34.50 38.04 13.50
N PRO A 874 35.73 38.21 12.98
CA PRO A 874 36.28 39.52 12.69
C PRO A 874 35.48 40.33 11.66
N ALA A 875 34.75 39.66 10.75
CA ALA A 875 33.95 40.33 9.72
C ALA A 875 32.55 40.75 10.21
N GLY A 876 32.16 40.36 11.44
CA GLY A 876 30.87 40.70 12.05
C GLY A 876 29.66 39.97 11.45
N ALA A 877 29.88 39.03 10.52
CA ALA A 877 28.82 38.25 9.89
C ALA A 877 28.18 37.25 10.88
N PHE A 878 28.97 36.75 11.83
CA PHE A 878 28.57 35.88 12.93
C PHE A 878 28.65 36.65 14.26
N GLY A 879 28.30 35.99 15.37
CA GLY A 879 28.16 36.67 16.66
C GLY A 879 26.73 37.10 16.99
N MET A 880 26.56 37.64 18.18
CA MET A 880 25.26 38.01 18.75
C MET A 880 25.05 39.52 18.70
N GLU A 881 23.82 39.94 18.41
CA GLU A 881 23.35 41.31 18.47
C GLU A 881 22.06 41.39 19.29
N PRO A 882 21.77 42.49 19.99
CA PRO A 882 20.46 42.66 20.63
C PRO A 882 19.36 42.77 19.56
N VAL A 883 18.21 42.17 19.84
CA VAL A 883 16.98 42.42 19.07
C VAL A 883 16.51 43.84 19.39
N THR A 884 16.30 44.65 18.37
CA THR A 884 15.82 46.03 18.51
C THR A 884 14.30 46.09 18.36
N PRO A 885 13.64 47.15 18.88
CA PRO A 885 12.22 47.38 18.61
C PRO A 885 11.88 47.46 17.12
N GLY A 886 12.83 47.92 16.29
CA GLY A 886 12.70 47.95 14.83
C GLY A 886 12.61 46.55 14.21
N ASP A 887 13.43 45.60 14.70
CA ASP A 887 13.38 44.21 14.25
C ASP A 887 12.00 43.58 14.55
N ILE A 888 11.47 43.81 15.75
CA ILE A 888 10.16 43.29 16.16
C ILE A 888 9.04 43.89 15.30
N ALA A 889 9.09 45.21 15.05
CA ALA A 889 8.13 45.89 14.19
C ALA A 889 8.16 45.32 12.76
N GLU A 890 9.36 45.05 12.22
CA GLU A 890 9.53 44.42 10.90
C GLU A 890 8.94 43.01 10.86
N TRP A 891 9.24 42.16 11.85
CA TRP A 891 8.70 40.80 11.91
C TRP A 891 7.18 40.78 11.98
N VAL A 892 6.59 41.62 12.83
CA VAL A 892 5.14 41.76 12.96
C VAL A 892 4.52 42.29 11.66
N SER A 893 5.16 43.26 11.01
CA SER A 893 4.69 43.83 9.74
C SER A 893 4.70 42.78 8.61
N ASN A 894 5.81 42.04 8.45
CA ASN A 894 5.94 40.99 7.45
C ASN A 894 4.91 39.87 7.65
N MET A 895 4.73 39.44 8.90
CA MET A 895 3.71 38.46 9.25
C MET A 895 2.29 38.97 8.99
N ARG A 896 2.03 40.26 9.23
CA ARG A 896 0.72 40.88 8.95
C ARG A 896 0.43 40.86 7.45
N ALA A 897 1.41 41.21 6.63
CA ALA A 897 1.30 41.15 5.18
C ALA A 897 1.01 39.72 4.67
N GLN A 898 1.71 38.71 5.23
CA GLN A 898 1.45 37.31 4.90
C GLN A 898 0.04 36.86 5.32
N MET A 899 -0.42 37.27 6.51
CA MET A 899 -1.78 36.98 6.95
C MET A 899 -2.85 37.66 6.09
N ASP A 900 -2.61 38.91 5.67
CA ASP A 900 -3.52 39.62 4.76
C ASP A 900 -3.62 38.91 3.41
N LEU A 901 -2.50 38.43 2.86
CA LEU A 901 -2.48 37.60 1.66
C LEU A 901 -3.25 36.28 1.87
N MET A 902 -2.99 35.57 2.97
CA MET A 902 -3.69 34.32 3.30
C MET A 902 -5.20 34.53 3.42
N TYR A 903 -5.66 35.57 4.11
CA TYR A 903 -7.09 35.86 4.24
C TYR A 903 -7.73 36.26 2.91
N THR A 904 -6.99 36.96 2.06
CA THR A 904 -7.45 37.30 0.69
C THR A 904 -7.64 36.03 -0.13
N LEU A 905 -6.66 35.13 -0.13
CA LEU A 905 -6.75 33.81 -0.78
C LEU A 905 -7.89 32.97 -0.20
N LEU A 906 -8.02 32.94 1.13
CA LEU A 906 -9.07 32.19 1.83
C LEU A 906 -10.47 32.66 1.45
N GLN A 907 -10.68 33.99 1.35
CA GLN A 907 -11.96 34.54 0.92
C GLN A 907 -12.26 34.23 -0.56
N ALA A 908 -11.24 34.28 -1.43
CA ALA A 908 -11.40 33.95 -2.85
C ALA A 908 -11.75 32.47 -3.06
N GLU A 909 -11.09 31.56 -2.34
CA GLU A 909 -11.25 30.12 -2.51
C GLU A 909 -12.35 29.50 -1.63
N LEU A 910 -12.95 30.25 -0.70
CA LEU A 910 -14.00 29.79 0.22
C LEU A 910 -15.13 28.96 -0.46
N PRO A 911 -15.65 29.35 -1.64
CA PRO A 911 -16.69 28.57 -2.33
C PRO A 911 -16.21 27.21 -2.82
N ARG A 912 -14.91 27.11 -3.15
CA ARG A 912 -14.27 25.93 -3.76
C ARG A 912 -13.66 24.98 -2.72
N LEU A 913 -13.67 25.36 -1.44
CA LEU A 913 -13.17 24.52 -0.35
C LEU A 913 -14.03 23.26 -0.14
N PRO A 914 -13.40 22.11 0.17
CA PRO A 914 -14.09 20.89 0.61
C PRO A 914 -14.97 21.13 1.84
N GLU A 915 -16.08 20.40 1.96
CA GLU A 915 -17.05 20.57 3.05
C GLU A 915 -16.43 20.47 4.45
N ALA A 916 -15.52 19.50 4.65
CA ALA A 916 -14.78 19.31 5.89
C ALA A 916 -13.87 20.51 6.29
N ALA A 917 -13.44 21.31 5.31
CA ALA A 917 -12.55 22.46 5.50
C ALA A 917 -13.31 23.79 5.68
N ARG A 918 -14.57 23.87 5.23
CA ARG A 918 -15.38 25.10 5.31
C ARG A 918 -15.62 25.57 6.75
N ALA A 919 -15.86 24.64 7.67
CA ALA A 919 -16.05 24.97 9.09
C ALA A 919 -14.78 25.62 9.68
N ALA A 920 -13.60 25.03 9.43
CA ALA A 920 -12.32 25.59 9.88
C ALA A 920 -12.02 26.94 9.22
N ALA A 921 -12.35 27.11 7.92
CA ALA A 921 -12.20 28.38 7.23
C ALA A 921 -13.06 29.50 7.82
N GLN A 922 -14.32 29.21 8.16
CA GLN A 922 -15.24 30.16 8.81
C GLN A 922 -14.76 30.55 10.21
N ASP A 923 -14.33 29.57 11.02
CA ASP A 923 -13.74 29.82 12.34
C ASP A 923 -12.50 30.71 12.24
N LEU A 924 -11.64 30.48 11.25
CA LEU A 924 -10.43 31.26 11.02
C LEU A 924 -10.75 32.71 10.61
N LEU A 925 -11.73 32.90 9.72
CA LEU A 925 -12.23 34.23 9.34
C LEU A 925 -12.81 34.99 10.55
N ALA A 926 -13.59 34.31 11.40
CA ALA A 926 -14.14 34.89 12.62
C ALA A 926 -13.06 35.25 13.65
N ALA A 927 -11.97 34.47 13.69
CA ALA A 927 -10.83 34.70 14.58
C ALA A 927 -9.91 35.85 14.14
N ARG A 928 -10.06 36.38 12.91
CA ARG A 928 -9.19 37.42 12.32
C ARG A 928 -8.88 38.60 13.25
N PRO A 929 -9.85 39.25 13.94
CA PRO A 929 -9.57 40.35 14.86
C PRO A 929 -8.74 39.95 16.10
N ARG A 930 -8.85 38.69 16.53
CA ARG A 930 -8.09 38.15 17.68
C ARG A 930 -6.63 37.91 17.30
N PHE A 931 -6.36 37.47 16.08
CA PHE A 931 -4.99 37.33 15.56
C PHE A 931 -4.26 38.67 15.54
N TYR A 932 -4.85 39.71 14.93
CA TYR A 932 -4.20 41.02 14.89
C TYR A 932 -3.96 41.60 16.29
N ARG A 933 -4.93 41.47 17.22
CA ARG A 933 -4.72 41.92 18.61
C ARG A 933 -3.54 41.24 19.29
N ARG A 934 -3.33 39.94 19.07
CA ARG A 934 -2.20 39.20 19.64
C ARG A 934 -0.88 39.65 19.03
N MET A 935 -0.85 39.93 17.72
CA MET A 935 0.32 40.47 17.03
C MET A 935 0.66 41.90 17.49
N THR A 936 -0.33 42.78 17.65
CA THR A 936 -0.12 44.14 18.16
C THR A 936 0.44 44.11 19.58
N ARG A 937 0.01 43.17 20.43
CA ARG A 937 0.61 42.98 21.77
C ARG A 937 2.07 42.54 21.70
N ALA A 938 2.43 41.66 20.77
CA ALA A 938 3.81 41.26 20.57
C ALA A 938 4.70 42.42 20.08
N ALA A 939 4.16 43.33 19.27
CA ALA A 939 4.89 44.48 18.72
C ALA A 939 5.30 45.54 19.77
N VAL A 940 4.58 45.61 20.90
CA VAL A 940 4.79 46.60 21.97
C VAL A 940 5.50 45.96 23.17
N ALA A 941 5.82 44.67 23.10
CA ALA A 941 6.52 43.97 24.17
C ALA A 941 8.01 44.34 24.15
N ASP A 942 8.53 44.79 25.29
CA ASP A 942 9.97 44.90 25.51
C ASP A 942 10.55 43.49 25.67
N MET A 943 11.45 43.09 24.78
CA MET A 943 11.95 41.72 24.68
C MET A 943 13.45 41.67 24.90
N ASP A 944 13.86 41.07 26.03
CA ASP A 944 15.24 40.64 26.27
C ASP A 944 15.58 39.44 25.38
N ALA A 945 15.96 39.70 24.13
CA ALA A 945 16.31 38.70 23.14
C ALA A 945 17.53 39.11 22.32
N MET A 946 18.34 38.12 21.93
CA MET A 946 19.48 38.30 21.05
C MET A 946 19.22 37.62 19.69
N LYS A 947 19.85 38.13 18.64
CA LYS A 947 19.85 37.59 17.27
C LYS A 947 21.25 37.17 16.86
N ALA A 948 21.35 36.09 16.08
CA ALA A 948 22.57 35.59 15.47
C ALA A 948 22.25 34.98 14.09
N ARG A 949 23.26 34.46 13.39
CA ARG A 949 23.01 33.67 12.17
C ARG A 949 22.18 32.43 12.54
N CYS A 950 21.21 32.10 11.70
CA CYS A 950 20.33 30.95 11.85
C CYS A 950 20.31 30.13 10.55
N HIS A 951 19.75 28.92 10.60
CA HIS A 951 19.55 28.08 9.44
C HIS A 951 18.57 28.73 8.43
N GLY A 952 17.48 29.32 8.92
CA GLY A 952 16.51 30.10 8.14
C GLY A 952 15.38 29.29 7.49
N ASP A 953 15.62 28.01 7.19
CA ASP A 953 14.61 27.04 6.73
C ASP A 953 14.68 25.70 7.50
N TYR A 954 14.84 25.73 8.82
CA TYR A 954 15.05 24.51 9.60
C TYR A 954 13.77 23.69 9.81
N ASN A 955 13.78 22.42 9.41
CA ASN A 955 12.68 21.45 9.56
C ASN A 955 13.21 20.01 9.45
N LEU A 956 12.35 18.99 9.69
CA LEU A 956 12.71 17.57 9.63
C LEU A 956 13.31 17.08 8.28
N ARG A 957 13.12 17.80 7.18
CA ARG A 957 13.70 17.48 5.87
C ARG A 957 15.15 17.98 5.72
N GLN A 958 15.54 18.97 6.53
CA GLN A 958 16.89 19.56 6.53
C GLN A 958 17.82 18.93 7.59
N VAL A 959 17.44 17.77 8.11
CA VAL A 959 18.25 16.99 9.04
C VAL A 959 18.27 15.54 8.62
N TRP A 960 19.46 14.95 8.63
CA TRP A 960 19.67 13.54 8.31
C TRP A 960 19.95 12.76 9.58
N LEU A 961 19.38 11.56 9.67
CA LEU A 961 19.67 10.63 10.75
C LEU A 961 20.99 9.92 10.43
N SER A 962 21.91 9.89 11.39
CA SER A 962 23.19 9.18 11.28
C SER A 962 23.51 8.52 12.61
N ASN A 963 23.44 7.19 12.69
CA ASN A 963 23.84 6.38 13.85
C ASN A 963 23.16 6.83 15.17
N ASN A 964 21.83 7.01 15.15
CA ASN A 964 21.01 7.54 16.25
C ASN A 964 21.33 8.99 16.67
N ASP A 965 22.06 9.73 15.84
CA ASP A 965 22.33 11.16 15.97
C ASP A 965 21.87 11.90 14.70
N PHE A 966 22.06 13.22 14.64
CA PHE A 966 21.62 14.05 13.53
C PHE A 966 22.76 14.85 12.90
N LEU A 967 22.67 15.00 11.59
CA LEU A 967 23.45 15.93 10.78
C LEU A 967 22.55 17.01 10.22
N ILE A 968 22.94 18.27 10.39
CA ILE A 968 22.21 19.43 9.86
C ILE A 968 22.69 19.72 8.45
N THR A 969 21.78 19.87 7.49
CA THR A 969 22.09 20.01 6.06
C THR A 969 21.30 21.15 5.43
N ASN A 970 21.68 21.58 4.22
CA ASN A 970 20.99 22.63 3.45
C ASN A 970 20.81 23.97 4.18
N TYR A 971 21.81 24.35 4.99
CA TYR A 971 21.83 25.63 5.70
C TYR A 971 22.14 26.81 4.77
N GLY A 972 21.78 28.01 5.22
CA GLY A 972 21.95 29.25 4.48
C GLY A 972 20.64 29.91 4.05
N GLY A 973 19.48 29.50 4.58
CA GLY A 973 18.16 30.10 4.31
C GLY A 973 17.49 29.63 3.02
N GLY A 974 16.19 29.91 2.90
CA GLY A 974 15.35 29.55 1.76
C GLY A 974 15.81 30.17 0.43
N LEU A 975 15.60 29.45 -0.67
CA LEU A 975 16.12 29.82 -2.00
C LEU A 975 15.33 30.96 -2.66
N GLU A 976 14.11 31.19 -2.19
CA GLU A 976 13.20 32.26 -2.61
C GLU A 976 13.67 33.66 -2.17
N ARG A 977 14.72 33.75 -1.33
CA ARG A 977 15.28 35.02 -0.82
C ARG A 977 16.61 35.36 -1.47
N ALA A 978 16.88 36.66 -1.59
CA ALA A 978 18.18 37.13 -2.07
C ALA A 978 19.31 36.74 -1.11
N TRP A 979 20.54 36.56 -1.60
CA TRP A 979 21.69 36.15 -0.77
C TRP A 979 21.92 37.08 0.42
N ARG A 980 21.69 38.39 0.26
CA ARG A 980 21.82 39.37 1.35
C ARG A 980 20.81 39.14 2.48
N GLU A 981 19.56 38.83 2.14
CA GLU A 981 18.49 38.55 3.11
C GLU A 981 18.72 37.22 3.82
N ARG A 982 19.20 36.22 3.09
CA ARG A 982 19.64 34.92 3.62
C ARG A 982 20.79 35.04 4.63
N ARG A 983 21.51 36.16 4.61
CA ARG A 983 22.62 36.50 5.52
C ARG A 983 22.20 37.26 6.78
N TRP A 984 20.94 37.67 6.92
CA TRP A 984 20.46 38.37 8.11
C TRP A 984 20.58 37.54 9.39
N LYS A 985 20.79 38.23 10.52
CA LYS A 985 20.75 37.66 11.86
C LYS A 985 19.31 37.68 12.35
N HIS A 986 18.90 36.60 13.02
CA HIS A 986 17.57 36.43 13.54
C HIS A 986 17.62 35.75 14.90
N THR A 987 16.53 35.78 15.67
CA THR A 987 16.42 34.93 16.86
C THR A 987 16.40 33.44 16.46
N PRO A 988 17.18 32.57 17.14
CA PRO A 988 17.21 31.13 16.86
C PRO A 988 15.87 30.44 17.13
N LEU A 989 14.96 31.09 17.87
CA LEU A 989 13.61 30.57 18.10
C LEU A 989 12.78 30.46 16.80
N ARG A 990 13.19 31.12 15.72
CA ARG A 990 12.62 30.93 14.38
C ARG A 990 12.86 29.53 13.83
N ASP A 991 14.07 29.01 13.97
CA ASP A 991 14.41 27.64 13.53
C ASP A 991 13.74 26.60 14.44
N VAL A 992 13.67 26.88 15.75
CA VAL A 992 12.92 26.05 16.71
C VAL A 992 11.45 25.96 16.31
N ALA A 993 10.82 27.09 15.97
CA ALA A 993 9.44 27.10 15.49
C ALA A 993 9.26 26.31 14.18
N GLY A 994 10.22 26.41 13.24
CA GLY A 994 10.23 25.60 12.02
C GLY A 994 10.26 24.09 12.30
N MET A 995 11.11 23.65 13.23
CA MET A 995 11.18 22.24 13.62
C MET A 995 9.90 21.78 14.32
N LEU A 996 9.38 22.56 15.27
CA LEU A 996 8.12 22.27 15.96
C LEU A 996 6.92 22.16 15.01
N PHE A 997 6.87 23.05 14.01
CA PHE A 997 5.86 22.99 12.95
C PHE A 997 5.98 21.70 12.15
N SER A 998 7.20 21.29 11.80
CA SER A 998 7.42 20.08 10.99
C SER A 998 7.02 18.76 11.68
N PHE A 999 7.04 18.69 13.03
CA PHE A 999 6.43 17.55 13.74
C PHE A 999 4.91 17.51 13.53
N SER A 1000 4.25 18.67 13.52
CA SER A 1000 2.80 18.73 13.27
C SER A 1000 2.45 18.36 11.83
N GLU A 1001 3.27 18.78 10.86
CA GLU A 1001 3.13 18.34 9.47
C GLU A 1001 3.31 16.83 9.33
N ALA A 1002 4.31 16.25 10.02
CA ALA A 1002 4.56 14.82 9.96
C ALA A 1002 3.38 14.00 10.51
N ALA A 1003 2.81 14.42 11.66
CA ALA A 1003 1.63 13.79 12.25
C ALA A 1003 0.41 13.86 11.30
N ALA A 1004 0.18 15.03 10.70
CA ALA A 1004 -0.97 15.24 9.83
C ALA A 1004 -0.85 14.46 8.51
N ALA A 1005 0.34 14.42 7.91
CA ALA A 1005 0.61 13.64 6.71
C ALA A 1005 0.40 12.14 6.94
N ALA A 1006 0.92 11.61 8.07
CA ALA A 1006 0.74 10.20 8.42
C ALA A 1006 -0.74 9.85 8.68
N LEU A 1007 -1.48 10.73 9.38
CA LEU A 1007 -2.91 10.52 9.61
C LEU A 1007 -3.68 10.50 8.28
N ALA A 1008 -3.45 11.50 7.43
CA ALA A 1008 -4.12 11.62 6.13
C ALA A 1008 -3.89 10.36 5.28
N HIS A 1009 -2.65 9.88 5.23
CA HIS A 1009 -2.27 8.66 4.51
C HIS A 1009 -3.03 7.43 5.03
N VAL A 1010 -3.19 7.27 6.34
CA VAL A 1010 -3.92 6.13 6.91
C VAL A 1010 -5.44 6.25 6.72
N THR A 1011 -6.01 7.46 6.82
CA THR A 1011 -7.45 7.70 6.70
C THR A 1011 -7.97 7.66 5.28
N ALA A 1012 -7.11 7.80 4.26
CA ALA A 1012 -7.51 7.72 2.86
C ALA A 1012 -8.16 6.36 2.51
N GLU A 1013 -7.72 5.28 3.15
CA GLU A 1013 -8.24 3.92 2.93
C GLU A 1013 -9.30 3.50 3.97
N TYR A 1014 -9.33 4.17 5.13
CA TYR A 1014 -10.24 3.82 6.25
C TYR A 1014 -10.83 5.09 6.88
N PRO A 1015 -11.87 5.68 6.26
CA PRO A 1015 -12.48 6.93 6.72
C PRO A 1015 -12.95 6.85 8.20
N ASP A 1016 -13.49 5.70 8.60
CA ASP A 1016 -14.08 5.47 9.93
C ASP A 1016 -13.05 5.45 11.06
N ALA A 1017 -11.78 5.15 10.76
CA ALA A 1017 -10.71 5.08 11.77
C ALA A 1017 -10.14 6.47 12.14
N GLY A 1018 -10.46 7.51 11.36
CA GLY A 1018 -9.88 8.84 11.49
C GLY A 1018 -10.02 9.48 12.89
N PRO A 1019 -11.21 9.48 13.51
CA PRO A 1019 -11.38 10.06 14.85
C PRO A 1019 -10.57 9.35 15.93
N ALA A 1020 -10.51 8.02 15.91
CA ALA A 1020 -9.81 7.21 16.92
C ALA A 1020 -8.28 7.32 16.80
N LEU A 1021 -7.76 7.34 15.57
CA LEU A 1021 -6.31 7.46 15.33
C LEU A 1021 -5.79 8.88 15.57
N ARG A 1022 -6.63 9.90 15.47
CA ARG A 1022 -6.25 11.30 15.68
C ARG A 1022 -5.69 11.54 17.08
N GLU A 1023 -6.31 10.98 18.12
CA GLU A 1023 -5.82 11.09 19.50
C GLU A 1023 -4.40 10.53 19.65
N GLN A 1024 -4.09 9.42 18.96
CA GLN A 1024 -2.77 8.80 18.99
C GLN A 1024 -1.72 9.68 18.28
N THR A 1025 -2.07 10.26 17.13
CA THR A 1025 -1.18 11.21 16.44
C THR A 1025 -0.94 12.49 17.22
N ASP A 1026 -1.98 13.02 17.89
CA ASP A 1026 -1.89 14.20 18.75
C ASP A 1026 -0.98 13.96 19.96
N ASN A 1027 -1.07 12.76 20.57
CA ASN A 1027 -0.19 12.37 21.68
C ASN A 1027 1.28 12.28 21.23
N TRP A 1028 1.56 11.60 20.11
CA TRP A 1028 2.91 11.52 19.56
C TRP A 1028 3.48 12.91 19.26
N GLN A 1029 2.70 13.79 18.61
CA GLN A 1029 3.14 15.15 18.30
C GLN A 1029 3.50 15.92 19.57
N ALA A 1030 2.66 15.82 20.61
CA ALA A 1030 2.90 16.48 21.89
C ALA A 1030 4.19 15.99 22.56
N LEU A 1031 4.41 14.67 22.59
CA LEU A 1031 5.61 14.06 23.17
C LEU A 1031 6.88 14.43 22.39
N ALA A 1032 6.85 14.38 21.06
CA ALA A 1032 7.99 14.76 20.21
C ALA A 1032 8.35 16.25 20.38
N THR A 1033 7.34 17.12 20.33
CA THR A 1033 7.49 18.58 20.53
C THR A 1033 8.07 18.89 21.91
N ASP A 1034 7.51 18.29 22.96
CA ASP A 1034 7.95 18.50 24.33
C ASP A 1034 9.38 18.01 24.56
N ALA A 1035 9.72 16.83 24.04
CA ALA A 1035 11.04 16.23 24.15
C ALA A 1035 12.13 17.06 23.46
N PHE A 1036 11.86 17.49 22.22
CA PHE A 1036 12.75 18.37 21.46
C PHE A 1036 12.94 19.71 22.18
N PHE A 1037 11.84 20.39 22.53
CA PHE A 1037 11.91 21.74 23.09
C PHE A 1037 12.51 21.77 24.50
N LYS A 1038 12.22 20.77 25.35
CA LYS A 1038 12.85 20.65 26.68
C LYS A 1038 14.35 20.40 26.56
N SER A 1039 14.78 19.55 25.62
CA SER A 1039 16.20 19.29 25.38
C SER A 1039 16.92 20.55 24.89
N TYR A 1040 16.35 21.23 23.88
CA TYR A 1040 16.87 22.50 23.37
C TYR A 1040 17.00 23.56 24.46
N ARG A 1041 15.93 23.77 25.26
CA ARG A 1041 15.94 24.72 26.37
C ARG A 1041 17.00 24.39 27.42
N ARG A 1042 17.20 23.10 27.73
CA ARG A 1042 18.21 22.66 28.70
C ARG A 1042 19.63 22.94 28.19
N ALA A 1043 19.89 22.67 26.92
CA ALA A 1043 21.19 22.90 26.30
C ALA A 1043 21.49 24.41 26.11
N MET A 1044 20.46 25.23 25.87
CA MET A 1044 20.55 26.69 25.76
C MET A 1044 20.47 27.42 27.11
N LYS A 1045 20.39 26.70 28.23
CA LYS A 1045 20.27 27.30 29.56
C LYS A 1045 21.45 28.23 29.82
N GLU A 1046 21.18 29.44 30.29
CA GLU A 1046 22.17 30.50 30.58
C GLU A 1046 22.92 31.07 29.36
N HIS A 1047 22.63 30.60 28.14
CA HIS A 1047 23.21 31.16 26.92
C HIS A 1047 22.49 32.45 26.49
N PRO A 1048 23.19 33.57 26.16
CA PRO A 1048 22.55 34.86 25.87
C PRO A 1048 21.57 34.86 24.68
N LEU A 1049 21.71 33.92 23.74
CA LEU A 1049 20.75 33.73 22.63
C LEU A 1049 19.36 33.24 23.06
N PHE A 1050 19.23 32.69 24.25
CA PHE A 1050 17.96 32.20 24.75
C PHE A 1050 17.37 33.20 25.75
N PRO A 1051 16.18 33.79 25.48
CA PRO A 1051 15.59 34.78 26.37
C PRO A 1051 15.46 34.28 27.80
N SER A 1052 15.81 35.14 28.76
CA SER A 1052 15.74 34.85 30.20
C SER A 1052 14.28 34.71 30.68
N SER A 1053 13.37 35.50 30.10
CA SER A 1053 11.93 35.51 30.40
C SER A 1053 11.18 34.38 29.66
N PRO A 1054 10.51 33.47 30.38
CA PRO A 1054 9.66 32.45 29.75
C PRO A 1054 8.54 33.04 28.88
N ALA A 1055 8.01 34.21 29.26
CA ALA A 1055 6.97 34.90 28.50
C ALA A 1055 7.50 35.41 27.14
N THR A 1056 8.75 35.86 27.09
CA THR A 1056 9.42 36.28 25.84
C THR A 1056 9.62 35.07 24.92
N VAL A 1057 10.09 33.94 25.46
CA VAL A 1057 10.25 32.69 24.69
C VAL A 1057 8.91 32.24 24.10
N GLU A 1058 7.85 32.17 24.91
CA GLU A 1058 6.54 31.74 24.44
C GLU A 1058 5.99 32.67 23.37
N THR A 1059 6.17 33.99 23.53
CA THR A 1059 5.71 34.98 22.54
C THR A 1059 6.43 34.82 21.21
N LEU A 1060 7.76 34.71 21.21
CA LEU A 1060 8.57 34.56 19.99
C LEU A 1060 8.31 33.22 19.29
N VAL A 1061 8.29 32.10 20.02
CA VAL A 1061 7.98 30.78 19.41
C VAL A 1061 6.57 30.77 18.83
N THR A 1062 5.58 31.34 19.53
CA THR A 1062 4.21 31.45 19.00
C THR A 1062 4.16 32.30 17.74
N LEU A 1063 4.87 33.44 17.72
CA LEU A 1063 4.91 34.34 16.56
C LEU A 1063 5.41 33.61 15.31
N PHE A 1064 6.55 32.93 15.40
CA PHE A 1064 7.14 32.24 14.24
C PHE A 1064 6.41 30.94 13.89
N LEU A 1065 5.80 30.25 14.85
CA LEU A 1065 4.91 29.12 14.54
C LEU A 1065 3.73 29.57 13.69
N VAL A 1066 3.09 30.69 14.05
CA VAL A 1066 2.00 31.25 13.25
C VAL A 1066 2.51 31.72 11.88
N GLU A 1067 3.70 32.35 11.78
CA GLU A 1067 4.31 32.71 10.48
C GLU A 1067 4.41 31.47 9.56
N LYS A 1068 4.93 30.36 10.08
CA LYS A 1068 5.09 29.10 9.34
C LYS A 1068 3.74 28.49 8.95
N THR A 1069 2.77 28.45 9.86
CA THR A 1069 1.44 27.90 9.57
C THR A 1069 0.66 28.76 8.57
N VAL A 1070 0.81 30.09 8.60
CA VAL A 1070 0.21 31.01 7.61
C VAL A 1070 0.80 30.79 6.23
N ALA A 1071 2.12 30.61 6.13
CA ALA A 1071 2.78 30.31 4.86
C ALA A 1071 2.29 28.97 4.29
N ALA A 1072 2.18 27.92 5.11
CA ALA A 1072 1.65 26.62 4.70
C ALA A 1072 0.18 26.70 4.26
N ALA A 1073 -0.66 27.43 5.00
CA ALA A 1073 -2.06 27.65 4.62
C ALA A 1073 -2.17 28.40 3.28
N SER A 1074 -1.34 29.44 3.07
CA SER A 1074 -1.34 30.21 1.82
C SER A 1074 -0.92 29.35 0.63
N HIS A 1075 0.11 28.51 0.80
CA HIS A 1075 0.54 27.57 -0.24
C HIS A 1075 -0.55 26.55 -0.57
N ALA A 1076 -1.20 25.96 0.45
CA ALA A 1076 -2.29 25.02 0.25
C ALA A 1076 -3.51 25.67 -0.43
N LEU A 1077 -3.85 26.92 -0.07
CA LEU A 1077 -4.90 27.68 -0.75
C LEU A 1077 -4.58 27.96 -2.22
N ALA A 1078 -3.31 28.19 -2.55
CA ALA A 1078 -2.91 28.50 -3.93
C ALA A 1078 -2.76 27.26 -4.82
N GLN A 1079 -2.36 26.11 -4.27
CA GLN A 1079 -1.92 24.96 -5.08
C GLN A 1079 -2.51 23.60 -4.65
N GLN A 1080 -3.04 23.45 -3.42
CA GLN A 1080 -3.41 22.15 -2.86
C GLN A 1080 -4.66 22.23 -1.96
N LEU A 1081 -5.82 22.58 -2.54
CA LEU A 1081 -7.07 22.78 -1.79
C LEU A 1081 -7.54 21.54 -1.00
N ALA A 1082 -7.11 20.33 -1.39
CA ALA A 1082 -7.48 19.09 -0.69
C ALA A 1082 -6.89 18.97 0.73
N THR A 1083 -5.71 19.56 0.99
CA THR A 1083 -4.97 19.41 2.26
C THR A 1083 -5.06 20.65 3.16
N VAL A 1084 -5.77 21.69 2.73
CA VAL A 1084 -5.83 23.01 3.39
C VAL A 1084 -6.45 23.00 4.79
N ASP A 1085 -7.31 22.02 5.11
CA ASP A 1085 -7.91 21.86 6.44
C ASP A 1085 -6.86 21.74 7.56
N ILE A 1086 -5.75 21.04 7.27
CA ILE A 1086 -4.68 20.75 8.23
C ILE A 1086 -4.04 22.04 8.77
N PRO A 1087 -3.43 22.91 7.93
CA PRO A 1087 -2.80 24.13 8.41
C PRO A 1087 -3.83 25.11 9.02
N MET A 1088 -5.07 25.15 8.53
CA MET A 1088 -6.12 26.01 9.12
C MET A 1088 -6.46 25.59 10.56
N ARG A 1089 -6.62 24.29 10.83
CA ARG A 1089 -6.90 23.80 12.19
C ARG A 1089 -5.71 24.01 13.14
N GLN A 1090 -4.48 23.86 12.66
CA GLN A 1090 -3.28 24.17 13.45
C GLN A 1090 -3.26 25.65 13.87
N LEU A 1091 -3.56 26.57 12.94
CA LEU A 1091 -3.71 28.00 13.21
C LEU A 1091 -4.75 28.28 14.30
N ILE A 1092 -5.91 27.60 14.24
CA ILE A 1092 -6.96 27.71 15.27
C ILE A 1092 -6.44 27.20 16.63
N ARG A 1093 -5.72 26.08 16.66
CA ARG A 1093 -5.20 25.46 17.90
C ARG A 1093 -4.18 26.36 18.61
N LEU A 1094 -3.26 26.99 17.87
CA LEU A 1094 -2.27 27.94 18.40
C LEU A 1094 -2.91 29.16 19.11
N MET A 1095 -4.19 29.41 18.86
CA MET A 1095 -4.94 30.54 19.40
C MET A 1095 -5.88 30.21 20.57
N ARG A 1096 -6.11 28.94 20.87
CA ARG A 1096 -6.85 28.55 22.08
C ARG A 1096 -6.01 28.95 23.30
N PRO A 1097 -6.61 29.54 24.37
CA PRO A 1097 -5.89 29.74 25.61
C PRO A 1097 -5.37 28.38 26.09
N LYS A 1098 -4.09 28.26 26.43
CA LYS A 1098 -3.62 27.09 27.19
C LYS A 1098 -4.40 27.11 28.50
N ARG A 1099 -5.13 26.03 28.77
CA ARG A 1099 -5.79 25.80 30.06
C ARG A 1099 -4.75 25.44 31.10
#